data_AF-A0A3D1UVD0-F1
#
_entry.id   AF-A0A3D1UVD0-F1
#
_cell.length_a   1.000
_cell.length_b   1.000
_cell.length_c   1.000
_cell.angle_alpha   90.00
_cell.angle_beta   90.00
_cell.angle_gamma   90.00
#
_symmetry.space_group_name_H-M   'P 1'
#
loop_
_entity.id
_entity.type
_entity.pdbx_description
1 polymer ?
#
loop_
_entity_poly.entity_id
_entity_poly.type
_entity_poly.pdbx_seq_one_letter_code
_entity_poly.pdbx_strand_id
1 'polypeptide(L)'
;MMKKFVVMTAVLTSLAAGAETFQVSPGNDSFGKAAKNWKTGDTILLAPGEYPDILRCGSKEQPCYGGLTLRAAIPGTVVFRGDRNAPEFEDCGGGVWKARWKGIPETVFERDTMSTYKYCGTLSEVRFSSGTWSYDAKNSTLYVRTTDSAAPDRHFLTVGVTPNSCISLYCFPKGKGVRDVLMEGFIITGYYSRIKFADQRLPFSLKSVPWGLVISHTEKNVIVRDVTAFLNGLGIGFCSGSAGGVIENCRAFGNRNPYNHSGSGIGIYDGSKDCVIRDCFGADNNMDNDIFLYGGLIGPKTVFARNRAFGTIRVKTTKDKGFAVTDCIAKNYSHLTHPRHLKNSTAFDSFADGKLYTGANLLMKYEKKLSADQVYADPKNFDCRLQSGVPADVAKRAPASAEKNKVYFVKQSGQDSSDGRSVKTAFGTLKKAQEVLSKSGADLYITGPIKGDLTLKGLKNATIRGRGAFPASIDGTVTLEDCENVLLERLMPSAIVVRSGKQITVSQSTAPIQAENSAGIRLTHNHFTSAELKDCKDFFVTACVFDKKQVSGGDGWSDYNAYAELVPADEKHSFQAKAEQGENGTFRNAWKFDGRAIDGMPVGPFRRQFRDVEFKIDPPRIHSLSPKSGVITLSANLPFRGDLYWGADKKCANRIVLENTSCTHHIGIDGLQPGQQYYFRFRLSSYPAQCFSNAELKKKPEVLVCRSKVQTFSTPKMYQETKEYFVSPEGSDSAAGTESQPFATISHAVLQLQPGDTLTIRGGTYAETVNVPVSGTEERPITIRGAKGEKVRLCAGLGGPLADGFRVINVSNLIFEDLYLIGHGAAEDGFTSVPMQLVNTKNIIVRRLLVGGALHKIRAEKSQFVLIEDCVFSYGHEGVEAFSTSVTIRNCVFAVGGVNQITLRNWGGEKCVLENCIIFDMLNMKAANAIVHVHDIAAFTERNNCFYTRLDSSNKRIYGWNFNGKKLATKTDSGMSKFPYLGRAEHSYGDYLKLTGREASSFFANPGIKVFPDFRIKYKDLAAFHKTGGKRNEHFSWEENAYSKKVGGETFSNYLPTNPEVIKRGCGPRINR
;
A
#
# COMPACT_ATOMS: atom_id res chain seq x y z
N MET A 1 9.37 -29.85 21.60
CA MET A 1 9.19 -29.76 20.13
C MET A 1 10.42 -30.23 19.32
N MET A 2 11.45 -30.83 19.92
CA MET A 2 12.66 -31.32 19.23
C MET A 2 12.60 -32.73 18.61
N LYS A 3 11.45 -33.41 18.61
CA LYS A 3 11.28 -34.72 17.93
C LYS A 3 10.90 -34.62 16.44
N LYS A 4 10.96 -33.43 15.82
CA LYS A 4 10.75 -33.24 14.38
C LYS A 4 12.01 -32.89 13.58
N PHE A 5 13.19 -32.90 14.22
CA PHE A 5 14.48 -32.69 13.55
C PHE A 5 15.10 -33.97 12.95
N VAL A 6 14.49 -35.15 13.15
CA VAL A 6 15.06 -36.45 12.72
C VAL A 6 14.35 -37.06 11.50
N VAL A 7 13.33 -36.40 10.91
CA VAL A 7 12.61 -36.94 9.74
C VAL A 7 12.99 -36.24 8.42
N MET A 8 13.97 -35.33 8.43
CA MET A 8 14.41 -34.61 7.22
C MET A 8 15.84 -34.94 6.76
N THR A 9 16.45 -36.00 7.29
CA THR A 9 17.76 -36.50 6.84
C THR A 9 17.65 -37.73 5.93
N ALA A 10 16.44 -38.21 5.63
CA ALA A 10 16.22 -39.44 4.84
C ALA A 10 15.69 -39.20 3.40
N VAL A 11 15.64 -37.96 2.90
CA VAL A 11 15.20 -37.67 1.52
C VAL A 11 16.25 -36.89 0.70
N LEU A 12 17.45 -36.67 1.25
CA LEU A 12 18.57 -36.00 0.54
C LEU A 12 19.86 -36.84 0.45
N THR A 13 19.89 -38.07 0.93
CA THR A 13 21.08 -38.95 0.90
C THR A 13 21.12 -39.94 -0.27
N SER A 14 20.36 -39.67 -1.33
CA SER A 14 20.57 -40.37 -2.60
C SER A 14 20.31 -39.43 -3.75
N LEU A 15 21.25 -38.53 -4.03
CA LEU A 15 21.50 -37.96 -5.37
C LEU A 15 22.82 -37.18 -5.35
N ALA A 16 23.72 -37.59 -6.23
CA ALA A 16 25.01 -36.99 -6.60
C ALA A 16 26.17 -37.13 -5.60
N ALA A 17 27.08 -38.07 -5.90
CA ALA A 17 28.49 -37.89 -5.56
C ALA A 17 28.97 -36.54 -6.16
N GLY A 18 29.42 -35.59 -5.33
CA GLY A 18 29.96 -34.30 -5.76
C GLY A 18 29.24 -33.03 -5.26
N ALA A 19 28.29 -33.11 -4.33
CA ALA A 19 27.69 -31.94 -3.68
C ALA A 19 28.66 -31.29 -2.69
N GLU A 20 28.91 -29.98 -2.82
CA GLU A 20 29.84 -29.23 -1.98
C GLU A 20 29.12 -28.10 -1.21
N THR A 21 29.66 -27.74 -0.04
CA THR A 21 29.23 -26.56 0.70
C THR A 21 30.27 -25.48 0.52
N PHE A 22 29.88 -24.34 -0.06
CA PHE A 22 30.78 -23.21 -0.24
C PHE A 22 30.28 -22.03 0.57
N GLN A 23 31.19 -21.49 1.39
CA GLN A 23 30.93 -20.29 2.15
C GLN A 23 31.14 -19.07 1.26
N VAL A 24 30.14 -18.19 1.24
CA VAL A 24 30.20 -16.92 0.50
C VAL A 24 30.18 -15.80 1.52
N SER A 25 31.19 -14.93 1.45
CA SER A 25 31.28 -13.74 2.29
C SER A 25 30.69 -12.51 1.58
N PRO A 26 30.26 -11.48 2.32
CA PRO A 26 29.79 -10.24 1.74
C PRO A 26 30.82 -9.60 0.82
N GLY A 27 30.37 -9.11 -0.34
CA GLY A 27 31.22 -8.45 -1.32
C GLY A 27 30.44 -8.14 -2.59
N ASN A 28 31.00 -7.26 -3.43
CA ASN A 28 30.36 -6.92 -4.70
C ASN A 28 30.33 -8.14 -5.64
N ASP A 29 29.14 -8.52 -6.09
CA ASP A 29 28.87 -9.66 -6.97
C ASP A 29 29.35 -11.00 -6.38
N SER A 30 29.56 -11.09 -5.06
CA SER A 30 30.07 -12.32 -4.43
C SER A 30 29.03 -13.44 -4.52
N PHE A 31 27.77 -13.10 -4.29
CA PHE A 31 26.66 -14.04 -4.38
C PHE A 31 26.30 -14.35 -5.84
N GLY A 32 26.30 -13.33 -6.72
CA GLY A 32 26.04 -13.51 -8.14
C GLY A 32 27.06 -14.44 -8.82
N LYS A 33 28.34 -14.34 -8.44
CA LYS A 33 29.41 -15.27 -8.90
C LYS A 33 29.22 -16.68 -8.36
N ALA A 34 28.94 -16.83 -7.06
CA ALA A 34 28.72 -18.14 -6.45
C ALA A 34 27.55 -18.88 -7.12
N ALA A 35 26.46 -18.17 -7.40
CA ALA A 35 25.29 -18.73 -8.06
C ALA A 35 25.52 -19.16 -9.52
N LYS A 36 26.50 -18.57 -10.23
CA LYS A 36 26.86 -19.00 -11.60
C LYS A 36 27.60 -20.33 -11.64
N ASN A 37 28.26 -20.69 -10.54
CA ASN A 37 29.15 -21.85 -10.47
C ASN A 37 28.58 -23.02 -9.66
N TRP A 38 27.32 -22.90 -9.20
CA TRP A 38 26.70 -23.96 -8.41
C TRP A 38 26.54 -25.26 -9.20
N LYS A 39 26.37 -26.36 -8.49
CA LYS A 39 25.96 -27.65 -9.01
C LYS A 39 24.72 -28.12 -8.25
N THR A 40 23.93 -28.98 -8.89
CA THR A 40 22.79 -29.63 -8.23
C THR A 40 23.25 -30.40 -7.01
N GLY A 41 22.71 -30.04 -5.84
CA GLY A 41 23.05 -30.60 -4.53
C GLY A 41 23.82 -29.63 -3.64
N ASP A 42 24.38 -28.55 -4.20
CA ASP A 42 25.23 -27.64 -3.45
C ASP A 42 24.46 -26.81 -2.41
N THR A 43 25.18 -26.50 -1.33
CA THR A 43 24.74 -25.52 -0.32
C THR A 43 25.60 -24.28 -0.40
N ILE A 44 24.97 -23.15 -0.72
CA ILE A 44 25.54 -21.81 -0.58
C ILE A 44 25.28 -21.34 0.84
N LEU A 45 26.34 -21.28 1.64
CA LEU A 45 26.30 -20.80 3.02
C LEU A 45 26.77 -19.34 3.07
N LEU A 46 25.86 -18.41 3.35
CA LEU A 46 26.14 -16.98 3.38
C LEU A 46 26.66 -16.58 4.76
N ALA A 47 27.88 -16.03 4.82
CA ALA A 47 28.42 -15.47 6.06
C ALA A 47 27.66 -14.17 6.44
N PRO A 48 27.63 -13.80 7.74
CA PRO A 48 27.03 -12.55 8.21
C PRO A 48 27.45 -11.30 7.41
N GLY A 49 26.49 -10.40 7.16
CA GLY A 49 26.73 -9.09 6.57
C GLY A 49 25.72 -8.67 5.48
N GLU A 50 26.02 -7.53 4.85
CA GLU A 50 25.17 -6.91 3.82
C GLU A 50 25.61 -7.31 2.39
N TYR A 51 24.67 -7.76 1.58
CA TYR A 51 24.86 -8.18 0.20
C TYR A 51 24.06 -7.27 -0.74
N PRO A 52 24.71 -6.50 -1.64
CA PRO A 52 24.01 -5.65 -2.60
C PRO A 52 23.50 -6.42 -3.83
N ASP A 53 23.79 -7.72 -3.88
CA ASP A 53 23.65 -8.55 -5.06
C ASP A 53 22.19 -8.92 -5.38
N ILE A 54 22.01 -9.44 -6.59
CA ILE A 54 20.77 -10.06 -7.05
C ILE A 54 21.05 -11.48 -7.53
N LEU A 55 20.11 -12.38 -7.30
CA LEU A 55 20.10 -13.72 -7.89
C LEU A 55 19.00 -13.83 -8.93
N ARG A 56 19.41 -14.11 -10.16
CA ARG A 56 18.52 -14.56 -11.23
C ARG A 56 18.95 -15.93 -11.71
N CYS A 57 18.02 -16.87 -11.77
CA CYS A 57 18.24 -18.18 -12.36
C CYS A 57 17.00 -18.59 -13.17
N GLY A 58 17.20 -19.22 -14.34
CA GLY A 58 16.11 -19.65 -15.21
C GLY A 58 16.23 -19.30 -16.69
N SER A 59 17.41 -18.91 -17.18
CA SER A 59 17.64 -18.64 -18.61
C SER A 59 17.79 -19.95 -19.41
N LYS A 60 17.76 -19.86 -20.75
CA LYS A 60 18.11 -21.00 -21.62
C LYS A 60 19.55 -21.51 -21.39
N GLU A 61 20.43 -20.64 -20.92
CA GLU A 61 21.86 -20.88 -20.69
C GLU A 61 22.15 -21.37 -19.26
N GLN A 62 21.30 -21.00 -18.29
CA GLN A 62 21.38 -21.40 -16.88
C GLN A 62 19.98 -21.81 -16.36
N PRO A 63 19.53 -23.01 -16.72
CA PRO A 63 18.26 -23.53 -16.22
C PRO A 63 18.35 -23.88 -14.73
N CYS A 64 17.36 -23.48 -13.93
CA CYS A 64 17.27 -23.90 -12.52
C CYS A 64 16.82 -25.37 -12.41
N TYR A 65 17.72 -26.32 -12.66
CA TYR A 65 17.45 -27.75 -12.53
C TYR A 65 17.72 -28.28 -11.11
N GLY A 66 17.18 -27.61 -10.11
CA GLY A 66 17.09 -28.10 -8.73
C GLY A 66 18.40 -28.45 -8.01
N GLY A 67 18.25 -28.72 -6.71
CA GLY A 67 19.34 -28.98 -5.79
C GLY A 67 20.07 -27.72 -5.32
N LEU A 68 19.34 -26.65 -5.01
CA LEU A 68 19.91 -25.44 -4.40
C LEU A 68 19.51 -25.35 -2.94
N THR A 69 20.49 -25.24 -2.04
CA THR A 69 20.25 -24.66 -0.72
C THR A 69 20.96 -23.32 -0.60
N LEU A 70 20.20 -22.25 -0.36
CA LEU A 70 20.73 -20.95 0.04
C LEU A 70 20.39 -20.72 1.51
N ARG A 71 21.41 -20.60 2.36
CA ARG A 71 21.23 -20.52 3.80
C ARG A 71 22.15 -19.47 4.40
N ALA A 72 21.64 -18.68 5.35
CA ALA A 72 22.49 -17.88 6.23
C ALA A 72 23.26 -18.80 7.21
N ALA A 73 24.58 -18.61 7.32
CA ALA A 73 25.42 -19.34 8.28
C ALA A 73 24.89 -19.19 9.70
N ILE A 74 24.47 -17.98 10.05
CA ILE A 74 23.76 -17.66 11.28
C ILE A 74 22.41 -17.02 10.89
N PRO A 75 21.27 -17.67 11.16
CA PRO A 75 19.96 -17.10 10.80
C PRO A 75 19.76 -15.69 11.35
N GLY A 76 19.32 -14.78 10.48
CA GLY A 76 19.08 -13.37 10.79
C GLY A 76 20.28 -12.44 10.62
N THR A 77 21.48 -12.94 10.26
CA THR A 77 22.70 -12.11 10.10
C THR A 77 22.99 -11.64 8.67
N VAL A 78 22.26 -12.18 7.70
CA VAL A 78 22.48 -11.93 6.28
C VAL A 78 21.41 -10.99 5.78
N VAL A 79 21.79 -9.85 5.24
CA VAL A 79 20.86 -8.86 4.69
C VAL A 79 21.17 -8.61 3.23
N PHE A 80 20.22 -8.90 2.36
CA PHE A 80 20.23 -8.42 0.99
C PHE A 80 19.67 -7.00 0.94
N ARG A 81 20.45 -6.05 0.40
CA ARG A 81 20.11 -4.62 0.38
C ARG A 81 20.11 -4.04 -1.03
N GLY A 82 18.92 -3.64 -1.50
CA GLY A 82 18.71 -2.88 -2.73
C GLY A 82 18.71 -1.36 -2.55
N ASP A 83 18.91 -0.88 -1.32
CA ASP A 83 18.92 0.52 -0.92
C ASP A 83 20.26 0.95 -0.30
N ARG A 84 20.44 2.25 -0.11
CA ARG A 84 21.60 2.84 0.57
C ARG A 84 21.14 3.89 1.57
N ASN A 85 21.93 4.15 2.61
CA ASN A 85 21.61 5.21 3.57
C ASN A 85 21.52 6.56 2.84
N ALA A 86 20.50 7.35 3.19
CA ALA A 86 20.34 8.67 2.61
C ALA A 86 21.47 9.62 3.11
N PRO A 87 21.85 10.62 2.31
CA PRO A 87 22.79 11.66 2.74
C PRO A 87 22.16 12.57 3.79
N GLU A 88 22.96 13.49 4.33
CA GLU A 88 22.45 14.61 5.12
C GLU A 88 21.64 15.57 4.24
N PHE A 89 20.63 16.19 4.84
CA PHE A 89 19.65 17.02 4.16
C PHE A 89 19.68 18.47 4.67
N GLU A 90 19.55 19.41 3.74
CA GLU A 90 19.44 20.85 3.99
C GLU A 90 17.98 21.31 3.92
N ASP A 91 17.57 22.20 4.83
CA ASP A 91 16.22 22.77 4.85
C ASP A 91 15.97 23.74 3.68
N CYS A 92 14.85 23.57 2.99
CA CYS A 92 14.37 24.45 1.91
C CYS A 92 13.15 25.30 2.33
N GLY A 93 12.74 25.24 3.59
CA GLY A 93 11.54 25.84 4.13
C GLY A 93 10.26 25.11 3.73
N GLY A 94 9.19 25.28 4.53
CA GLY A 94 7.88 24.69 4.27
C GLY A 94 7.83 23.16 4.40
N GLY A 95 8.70 22.59 5.25
CA GLY A 95 8.78 21.15 5.50
C GLY A 95 9.31 20.36 4.32
N VAL A 96 10.24 20.93 3.54
CA VAL A 96 10.91 20.25 2.43
C VAL A 96 12.41 20.37 2.64
N TRP A 97 13.12 19.27 2.39
CA TRP A 97 14.57 19.23 2.48
C TRP A 97 15.19 18.73 1.19
N LYS A 98 16.43 19.12 0.95
CA LYS A 98 17.20 18.72 -0.23
C LYS A 98 18.52 18.09 0.14
N ALA A 99 19.03 17.21 -0.71
CA ALA A 99 20.38 16.69 -0.61
C ALA A 99 20.95 16.38 -1.98
N ARG A 100 22.28 16.38 -2.10
CA ARG A 100 22.96 15.94 -3.32
C ARG A 100 22.89 14.42 -3.42
N TRP A 101 22.49 13.91 -4.57
CA TRP A 101 22.40 12.47 -4.84
C TRP A 101 22.76 12.14 -6.29
N LYS A 102 23.79 11.30 -6.49
CA LYS A 102 24.26 10.91 -7.83
C LYS A 102 23.53 9.67 -8.33
N GLY A 103 22.96 9.77 -9.53
CA GLY A 103 22.16 8.70 -10.15
C GLY A 103 20.68 8.85 -9.79
N ILE A 104 19.79 8.34 -10.64
CA ILE A 104 18.35 8.50 -10.45
C ILE A 104 17.89 7.56 -9.32
N PRO A 105 17.30 8.06 -8.22
CA PRO A 105 16.70 7.21 -7.19
C PRO A 105 15.57 6.35 -7.76
N GLU A 106 15.45 5.11 -7.28
CA GLU A 106 14.24 4.32 -7.54
C GLU A 106 13.11 4.69 -6.56
N THR A 107 13.45 5.04 -5.33
CA THR A 107 12.51 5.55 -4.32
C THR A 107 13.28 6.08 -3.10
N VAL A 108 12.55 6.69 -2.17
CA VAL A 108 13.01 6.98 -0.81
C VAL A 108 12.18 6.17 0.18
N PHE A 109 12.84 5.49 1.11
CA PHE A 109 12.21 4.76 2.21
C PHE A 109 12.43 5.52 3.51
N GLU A 110 11.39 5.58 4.33
CA GLU A 110 11.47 6.00 5.74
C GLU A 110 11.26 4.77 6.60
N ARG A 111 12.37 4.23 7.11
CA ARG A 111 12.40 2.91 7.74
C ARG A 111 11.67 2.88 9.07
N ASP A 112 11.76 3.95 9.85
CA ASP A 112 11.13 4.07 11.16
C ASP A 112 9.59 4.06 11.10
N THR A 113 9.00 4.50 9.98
CA THR A 113 7.54 4.43 9.76
C THR A 113 7.11 3.34 8.79
N MET A 114 8.04 2.52 8.28
CA MET A 114 7.77 1.51 7.25
C MET A 114 7.11 2.10 6.00
N SER A 115 7.51 3.32 5.62
CA SER A 115 6.91 4.06 4.50
C SER A 115 7.82 4.06 3.27
N THR A 116 7.21 3.89 2.11
CA THR A 116 7.82 4.19 0.82
C THR A 116 7.29 5.53 0.37
N TYR A 117 8.17 6.51 0.11
CA TYR A 117 7.73 7.84 -0.28
C TYR A 117 7.15 7.85 -1.69
N LYS A 118 6.11 8.66 -1.84
CA LYS A 118 5.47 8.96 -3.09
C LYS A 118 6.35 9.85 -3.97
N TYR A 119 6.52 9.47 -5.22
CA TYR A 119 7.24 10.30 -6.17
C TYR A 119 6.36 11.47 -6.68
N CYS A 120 6.95 12.66 -6.71
CA CYS A 120 6.39 13.91 -7.18
C CYS A 120 7.20 14.43 -8.38
N GLY A 121 6.52 14.86 -9.44
CA GLY A 121 7.18 15.31 -10.68
C GLY A 121 7.97 16.61 -10.50
N THR A 122 7.56 17.44 -9.53
CA THR A 122 8.15 18.75 -9.25
C THR A 122 8.41 18.98 -7.76
N LEU A 123 9.29 19.92 -7.45
CA LEU A 123 9.48 20.44 -6.09
C LEU A 123 8.18 21.03 -5.50
N SER A 124 7.39 21.70 -6.34
CA SER A 124 6.10 22.27 -5.93
C SER A 124 5.15 21.18 -5.42
N GLU A 125 5.09 20.03 -6.08
CA GLU A 125 4.26 18.89 -5.66
C GLU A 125 4.64 18.32 -4.29
N VAL A 126 5.94 18.25 -3.98
CA VAL A 126 6.44 17.76 -2.67
C VAL A 126 5.87 18.60 -1.51
N ARG A 127 5.53 19.87 -1.76
CA ARG A 127 4.94 20.77 -0.75
C ARG A 127 3.45 20.50 -0.45
N PHE A 128 2.76 19.63 -1.18
CA PHE A 128 1.33 19.38 -0.97
C PHE A 128 1.02 18.07 -0.23
N SER A 129 1.99 17.20 -0.02
CA SER A 129 1.77 15.90 0.61
C SER A 129 3.00 15.46 1.41
N SER A 130 2.76 14.85 2.58
CA SER A 130 3.80 14.24 3.40
C SER A 130 4.22 12.87 2.85
N GLY A 131 5.42 12.43 3.20
CA GLY A 131 5.99 11.17 2.69
C GLY A 131 6.18 11.21 1.18
N THR A 132 6.74 12.30 0.66
CA THR A 132 6.94 12.51 -0.79
C THR A 132 8.39 12.83 -1.12
N TRP A 133 8.78 12.60 -2.37
CA TRP A 133 10.09 12.96 -2.89
C TRP A 133 10.03 13.41 -4.35
N SER A 134 11.00 14.21 -4.77
CA SER A 134 11.23 14.57 -6.16
C SER A 134 12.73 14.60 -6.44
N TYR A 135 13.16 14.47 -7.70
CA TYR A 135 14.58 14.45 -8.04
C TYR A 135 14.86 15.29 -9.29
N ASP A 136 15.71 16.29 -9.11
CA ASP A 136 16.25 17.10 -10.18
C ASP A 136 17.49 16.41 -10.75
N ALA A 137 17.31 15.69 -11.86
CA ALA A 137 18.39 14.98 -12.53
C ALA A 137 19.47 15.91 -13.12
N LYS A 138 19.11 17.14 -13.49
CA LYS A 138 20.06 18.11 -14.06
C LYS A 138 21.08 18.55 -13.01
N ASN A 139 20.61 18.77 -11.79
CA ASN A 139 21.45 19.23 -10.68
C ASN A 139 21.87 18.10 -9.71
N SER A 140 21.40 16.87 -9.92
CA SER A 140 21.60 15.73 -9.01
C SER A 140 21.12 16.03 -7.58
N THR A 141 19.93 16.61 -7.47
CA THR A 141 19.36 17.05 -6.18
C THR A 141 18.10 16.26 -5.86
N LEU A 142 18.09 15.57 -4.73
CA LEU A 142 16.95 14.86 -4.16
C LEU A 142 16.21 15.79 -3.21
N TYR A 143 14.91 15.96 -3.41
CA TYR A 143 14.01 16.67 -2.50
C TYR A 143 13.12 15.66 -1.78
N VAL A 144 12.90 15.86 -0.49
CA VAL A 144 12.04 15.01 0.33
C VAL A 144 11.15 15.84 1.23
N ARG A 145 10.00 15.27 1.57
CA ARG A 145 9.17 15.68 2.70
C ARG A 145 8.76 14.44 3.48
N THR A 146 9.12 14.40 4.76
CA THR A 146 8.89 13.27 5.65
C THR A 146 7.41 13.03 5.94
N THR A 147 7.06 11.87 6.49
CA THR A 147 5.65 11.48 6.69
C THR A 147 4.90 12.35 7.71
N ASP A 148 5.61 13.12 8.53
CA ASP A 148 5.03 14.11 9.43
C ASP A 148 5.55 15.54 9.20
N SER A 149 6.27 15.76 8.10
CA SER A 149 6.94 17.02 7.78
C SER A 149 7.92 17.49 8.88
N ALA A 150 8.53 16.59 9.63
CA ALA A 150 9.67 16.89 10.50
C ALA A 150 11.01 16.75 9.74
N ALA A 151 12.08 17.30 10.32
CA ALA A 151 13.41 17.22 9.73
C ALA A 151 13.87 15.75 9.53
N PRO A 152 14.55 15.43 8.40
CA PRO A 152 15.03 14.07 8.10
C PRO A 152 15.96 13.45 9.14
N ASP A 153 16.63 14.25 9.96
CA ASP A 153 17.48 13.79 11.07
C ASP A 153 16.67 13.17 12.24
N ARG A 154 15.35 13.42 12.27
CA ARG A 154 14.39 12.73 13.15
C ARG A 154 13.87 11.41 12.57
N HIS A 155 14.42 10.99 11.45
CA HIS A 155 14.01 9.82 10.68
C HIS A 155 15.21 8.95 10.30
N PHE A 156 14.94 7.72 9.88
CA PHE A 156 15.95 6.89 9.24
C PHE A 156 15.59 6.65 7.78
N LEU A 157 16.16 7.51 6.92
CA LEU A 157 15.90 7.50 5.48
C LEU A 157 16.93 6.66 4.73
N THR A 158 16.45 5.88 3.76
CA THR A 158 17.29 5.20 2.77
C THR A 158 16.77 5.45 1.36
N VAL A 159 17.64 5.31 0.36
CA VAL A 159 17.34 5.54 -1.05
C VAL A 159 17.46 4.22 -1.80
N GLY A 160 16.37 3.78 -2.44
CA GLY A 160 16.36 2.60 -3.29
C GLY A 160 17.18 2.83 -4.56
N VAL A 161 18.08 1.91 -4.89
CA VAL A 161 18.99 2.01 -6.05
C VAL A 161 18.95 0.79 -6.97
N THR A 162 18.24 -0.27 -6.58
CA THR A 162 18.17 -1.52 -7.35
C THR A 162 16.77 -1.76 -7.92
N PRO A 163 16.55 -1.50 -9.24
CA PRO A 163 15.24 -1.63 -9.91
C PRO A 163 14.79 -3.08 -10.19
N ASN A 164 15.41 -4.06 -9.53
CA ASN A 164 15.22 -5.47 -9.82
C ASN A 164 14.80 -6.22 -8.56
N SER A 165 14.13 -7.35 -8.72
CA SER A 165 13.90 -8.25 -7.61
C SER A 165 15.25 -8.74 -7.05
N CYS A 166 15.34 -8.93 -5.73
CA CYS A 166 16.56 -9.48 -5.14
C CYS A 166 16.78 -10.92 -5.61
N ILE A 167 15.83 -11.81 -5.35
CA ILE A 167 15.90 -13.21 -5.77
C ILE A 167 14.75 -13.53 -6.71
N SER A 168 15.06 -14.03 -7.90
CA SER A 168 14.10 -14.48 -8.92
C SER A 168 14.51 -15.82 -9.51
N LEU A 169 13.73 -16.86 -9.23
CA LEU A 169 13.90 -18.20 -9.80
C LEU A 169 12.77 -18.53 -10.77
N TYR A 170 13.11 -18.98 -11.98
CA TYR A 170 12.14 -19.35 -13.02
C TYR A 170 12.69 -20.44 -13.94
N CYS A 171 11.87 -20.93 -14.89
CA CYS A 171 12.31 -21.93 -15.88
C CYS A 171 11.70 -21.69 -17.26
N PHE A 172 12.51 -21.90 -18.30
CA PHE A 172 12.13 -22.00 -19.73
C PHE A 172 12.78 -23.25 -20.34
N PRO A 173 12.12 -24.01 -21.26
CA PRO A 173 10.75 -23.88 -21.77
C PRO A 173 9.70 -24.60 -20.89
N LYS A 174 8.41 -24.47 -21.26
CA LYS A 174 7.27 -25.13 -20.60
C LYS A 174 7.51 -26.63 -20.41
N GLY A 175 7.37 -27.15 -19.17
CA GLY A 175 7.37 -28.59 -18.87
C GLY A 175 8.38 -29.06 -17.83
N LYS A 176 9.31 -28.22 -17.35
CA LYS A 176 10.18 -28.50 -16.21
C LYS A 176 10.02 -27.38 -15.17
N GLY A 177 9.63 -27.67 -13.94
CA GLY A 177 9.48 -26.67 -12.89
C GLY A 177 10.69 -26.57 -11.97
N VAL A 178 10.72 -25.52 -11.14
CA VAL A 178 11.71 -25.35 -10.07
C VAL A 178 11.46 -26.43 -9.01
N ARG A 179 12.49 -27.20 -8.68
CA ARG A 179 12.41 -28.30 -7.71
C ARG A 179 13.63 -28.37 -6.80
N ASP A 180 13.49 -28.98 -5.63
CA ASP A 180 14.60 -29.26 -4.71
C ASP A 180 15.37 -27.97 -4.35
N VAL A 181 14.64 -26.94 -3.89
CA VAL A 181 15.18 -25.63 -3.51
C VAL A 181 14.83 -25.32 -2.05
N LEU A 182 15.83 -24.90 -1.28
CA LEU A 182 15.67 -24.36 0.07
C LEU A 182 16.26 -22.94 0.14
N MET A 183 15.46 -21.99 0.62
CA MET A 183 15.85 -20.61 0.91
C MET A 183 15.63 -20.35 2.40
N GLU A 184 16.69 -20.05 3.16
CA GLU A 184 16.63 -20.08 4.62
C GLU A 184 17.41 -18.97 5.34
N GLY A 185 16.74 -18.27 6.26
CA GLY A 185 17.37 -17.57 7.38
C GLY A 185 17.97 -16.19 7.09
N PHE A 186 17.59 -15.53 5.99
CA PHE A 186 18.13 -14.21 5.60
C PHE A 186 17.04 -13.13 5.50
N ILE A 187 17.50 -11.88 5.41
CA ILE A 187 16.68 -10.67 5.38
C ILE A 187 16.83 -10.00 4.00
N ILE A 188 15.76 -9.40 3.46
CA ILE A 188 15.76 -8.71 2.17
C ILE A 188 15.07 -7.36 2.29
N THR A 189 15.72 -6.28 1.84
CA THR A 189 15.16 -4.93 1.86
C THR A 189 15.65 -4.05 0.73
N GLY A 190 14.87 -3.02 0.37
CA GLY A 190 15.30 -1.94 -0.50
C GLY A 190 15.17 -2.19 -2.01
N TYR A 191 14.62 -3.32 -2.45
CA TYR A 191 14.48 -3.65 -3.87
C TYR A 191 13.19 -3.09 -4.45
N TYR A 192 13.30 -2.07 -5.30
CA TYR A 192 12.16 -1.29 -5.78
C TYR A 192 12.47 -0.65 -7.13
N SER A 193 11.44 -0.45 -7.95
CA SER A 193 11.56 0.24 -9.24
C SER A 193 10.56 1.37 -9.33
N ARG A 194 11.04 2.55 -9.75
CA ARG A 194 10.20 3.71 -10.06
C ARG A 194 9.40 3.56 -11.34
N ILE A 195 9.73 2.58 -12.20
CA ILE A 195 9.01 2.30 -13.44
C ILE A 195 8.45 0.88 -13.45
N LYS A 196 7.29 0.70 -14.08
CA LYS A 196 6.72 -0.63 -14.30
C LYS A 196 7.56 -1.39 -15.33
N PHE A 197 7.72 -2.70 -15.15
CA PHE A 197 8.46 -3.54 -16.11
C PHE A 197 9.93 -3.13 -16.32
N ALA A 198 10.61 -2.64 -15.27
CA ALA A 198 12.03 -2.29 -15.36
C ALA A 198 12.91 -3.46 -15.82
N ASP A 199 12.57 -4.70 -15.44
CA ASP A 199 13.31 -5.88 -15.89
C ASP A 199 12.63 -6.58 -17.06
N GLN A 200 12.98 -6.17 -18.28
CA GLN A 200 12.42 -6.72 -19.52
C GLN A 200 12.84 -8.18 -19.80
N ARG A 201 13.74 -8.76 -18.99
CA ARG A 201 14.23 -10.13 -19.16
C ARG A 201 13.37 -11.19 -18.46
N LEU A 202 12.54 -10.80 -17.48
CA LEU A 202 11.71 -11.74 -16.72
C LEU A 202 10.47 -12.22 -17.51
N PRO A 203 9.82 -13.33 -17.18
CA PRO A 203 8.47 -13.65 -17.68
C PRO A 203 7.44 -12.57 -17.30
N PHE A 204 6.40 -12.33 -18.11
CA PHE A 204 5.43 -11.23 -17.90
C PHE A 204 4.83 -11.17 -16.47
N SER A 205 4.54 -12.32 -15.88
CA SER A 205 4.06 -12.49 -14.50
C SER A 205 5.06 -12.05 -13.42
N LEU A 206 6.36 -12.09 -13.74
CA LEU A 206 7.47 -11.65 -12.89
C LEU A 206 7.96 -10.24 -13.22
N LYS A 207 7.63 -9.69 -14.40
CA LYS A 207 8.09 -8.37 -14.83
C LYS A 207 7.43 -7.20 -14.08
N SER A 208 6.28 -7.38 -13.42
CA SER A 208 5.41 -6.26 -13.03
C SER A 208 6.11 -5.23 -12.13
N VAL A 209 6.66 -5.66 -10.99
CA VAL A 209 7.41 -4.86 -10.01
C VAL A 209 8.45 -5.73 -9.29
N PRO A 210 9.52 -5.14 -8.73
CA PRO A 210 10.52 -5.88 -7.96
C PRO A 210 9.96 -6.60 -6.73
N TRP A 211 10.40 -7.84 -6.53
CA TRP A 211 10.13 -8.66 -5.35
C TRP A 211 11.37 -8.72 -4.46
N GLY A 212 11.16 -8.88 -3.15
CA GLY A 212 12.20 -9.40 -2.28
C GLY A 212 12.60 -10.79 -2.74
N LEU A 213 11.66 -11.74 -2.77
CA LEU A 213 11.91 -13.10 -3.25
C LEU A 213 10.73 -13.62 -4.05
N VAL A 214 11.00 -14.11 -5.26
CA VAL A 214 9.96 -14.73 -6.08
C VAL A 214 10.43 -15.98 -6.81
N ILE A 215 9.61 -17.03 -6.78
CA ILE A 215 9.85 -18.29 -7.48
C ILE A 215 8.65 -18.62 -8.37
N SER A 216 8.89 -18.84 -9.66
CA SER A 216 7.85 -19.23 -10.62
C SER A 216 7.92 -20.72 -10.99
N HIS A 217 6.77 -21.30 -11.35
CA HIS A 217 6.66 -22.69 -11.80
C HIS A 217 7.31 -23.69 -10.81
N THR A 218 7.05 -23.57 -9.51
CA THR A 218 7.49 -24.61 -8.56
C THR A 218 6.87 -25.96 -8.91
N GLU A 219 7.57 -27.05 -8.61
CA GLU A 219 7.11 -28.40 -8.92
C GLU A 219 7.18 -29.33 -7.70
N LYS A 220 8.36 -29.47 -7.10
CA LYS A 220 8.61 -30.43 -6.00
C LYS A 220 9.66 -29.90 -5.04
N ASN A 221 9.46 -30.06 -3.73
CA ASN A 221 10.48 -29.73 -2.70
C ASN A 221 11.02 -28.29 -2.80
N VAL A 222 10.15 -27.29 -2.94
CA VAL A 222 10.55 -25.87 -2.91
C VAL A 222 10.08 -25.26 -1.60
N ILE A 223 11.02 -24.84 -0.75
CA ILE A 223 10.78 -24.30 0.59
C ILE A 223 11.47 -22.94 0.75
N VAL A 224 10.70 -21.95 1.17
CA VAL A 224 11.21 -20.67 1.66
C VAL A 224 10.87 -20.59 3.15
N ARG A 225 11.87 -20.46 4.01
CA ARG A 225 11.67 -20.42 5.46
C ARG A 225 12.55 -19.44 6.19
N ASP A 226 12.06 -18.90 7.31
CA ASP A 226 12.83 -17.99 8.17
C ASP A 226 13.38 -16.76 7.42
N VAL A 227 12.68 -16.33 6.36
CA VAL A 227 13.06 -15.16 5.56
C VAL A 227 12.23 -13.94 5.99
N THR A 228 12.89 -12.81 6.16
CA THR A 228 12.23 -11.51 6.39
C THR A 228 12.36 -10.63 5.15
N ALA A 229 11.27 -10.09 4.62
CA ALA A 229 11.27 -9.16 3.50
C ALA A 229 10.55 -7.85 3.85
N PHE A 230 11.24 -6.73 3.83
CA PHE A 230 10.62 -5.44 4.17
C PHE A 230 11.07 -4.29 3.28
N LEU A 231 10.17 -3.31 3.07
CA LEU A 231 10.45 -2.12 2.23
C LEU A 231 10.98 -2.49 0.84
N ASN A 232 10.38 -3.51 0.23
CA ASN A 232 10.57 -3.85 -1.18
C ASN A 232 9.32 -3.47 -1.97
N GLY A 233 9.38 -3.57 -3.30
CA GLY A 233 8.20 -3.41 -4.14
C GLY A 233 7.10 -4.43 -3.79
N LEU A 234 7.49 -5.70 -3.62
CA LEU A 234 6.69 -6.81 -3.09
C LEU A 234 7.56 -7.68 -2.19
N GLY A 235 6.94 -8.46 -1.29
CA GLY A 235 7.70 -9.31 -0.38
C GLY A 235 8.11 -10.65 -0.98
N ILE A 236 7.51 -11.74 -0.49
CA ILE A 236 7.88 -13.13 -0.79
C ILE A 236 6.73 -13.80 -1.56
N GLY A 237 7.00 -14.53 -2.64
CA GLY A 237 5.90 -15.25 -3.29
C GLY A 237 6.23 -16.31 -4.31
N PHE A 238 5.19 -17.06 -4.65
CA PHE A 238 5.16 -18.01 -5.76
C PHE A 238 4.21 -17.54 -6.85
N CYS A 239 4.56 -17.75 -8.12
CA CYS A 239 3.71 -17.32 -9.24
C CYS A 239 3.78 -18.24 -10.47
N SER A 240 2.93 -17.96 -11.46
CA SER A 240 2.98 -18.58 -12.80
C SER A 240 2.84 -20.10 -12.79
N GLY A 241 1.72 -20.62 -12.29
CA GLY A 241 1.44 -22.06 -12.32
C GLY A 241 2.31 -22.89 -11.38
N SER A 242 2.87 -22.29 -10.32
CA SER A 242 3.60 -23.00 -9.28
C SER A 242 2.74 -24.09 -8.62
N ALA A 243 3.34 -25.23 -8.32
CA ALA A 243 2.73 -26.36 -7.64
C ALA A 243 3.56 -26.80 -6.42
N GLY A 244 2.91 -27.06 -5.28
CA GLY A 244 3.52 -27.79 -4.16
C GLY A 244 4.58 -27.03 -3.34
N GLY A 245 4.80 -25.73 -3.57
CA GLY A 245 5.77 -24.93 -2.80
C GLY A 245 5.31 -24.63 -1.38
N VAL A 246 6.26 -24.41 -0.45
CA VAL A 246 6.00 -24.05 0.94
C VAL A 246 6.70 -22.73 1.29
N ILE A 247 5.95 -21.77 1.82
CA ILE A 247 6.48 -20.59 2.51
C ILE A 247 6.14 -20.76 4.00
N GLU A 248 7.14 -20.81 4.86
CA GLU A 248 6.95 -21.05 6.29
C GLU A 248 7.78 -20.14 7.19
N ASN A 249 7.23 -19.75 8.35
CA ASN A 249 7.93 -18.89 9.32
C ASN A 249 8.59 -17.63 8.73
N CYS A 250 8.00 -17.09 7.66
CA CYS A 250 8.50 -15.89 6.99
C CYS A 250 7.78 -14.63 7.51
N ARG A 251 8.47 -13.50 7.43
CA ARG A 251 7.94 -12.18 7.84
C ARG A 251 7.97 -11.24 6.65
N ALA A 252 6.89 -10.50 6.41
CA ALA A 252 6.92 -9.44 5.40
C ALA A 252 6.15 -8.20 5.83
N PHE A 253 6.79 -7.03 5.76
CA PHE A 253 6.16 -5.78 6.18
C PHE A 253 6.64 -4.55 5.43
N GLY A 254 5.79 -3.53 5.34
CA GLY A 254 6.12 -2.28 4.65
C GLY A 254 6.36 -2.42 3.14
N ASN A 255 6.10 -3.58 2.52
CA ASN A 255 6.33 -3.77 1.09
C ASN A 255 5.21 -3.13 0.28
N ARG A 256 5.54 -2.09 -0.49
CA ARG A 256 4.59 -1.28 -1.25
C ARG A 256 5.18 -0.92 -2.60
N ASN A 257 4.38 -1.05 -3.67
CA ASN A 257 4.72 -0.49 -4.96
C ASN A 257 3.48 0.03 -5.69
N PRO A 258 3.57 1.22 -6.31
CA PRO A 258 2.52 1.84 -7.07
C PRO A 258 1.93 0.96 -8.16
N TYR A 259 2.73 0.15 -8.85
CA TYR A 259 2.28 -0.51 -10.07
C TYR A 259 1.58 -1.86 -9.84
N ASN A 260 1.40 -2.29 -8.58
CA ASN A 260 0.79 -3.57 -8.26
C ASN A 260 -0.09 -3.55 -6.98
N HIS A 261 -1.36 -3.15 -7.13
CA HIS A 261 -2.40 -3.17 -6.06
C HIS A 261 -2.74 -4.53 -5.52
N SER A 262 -2.62 -5.55 -6.35
CA SER A 262 -2.79 -6.92 -5.90
C SER A 262 -1.47 -7.44 -5.33
N GLY A 263 -0.50 -6.59 -5.02
CA GLY A 263 0.73 -6.97 -4.36
C GLY A 263 0.49 -7.49 -2.95
N SER A 264 1.42 -8.29 -2.44
CA SER A 264 1.35 -8.89 -1.11
C SER A 264 2.67 -8.84 -0.39
N GLY A 265 2.62 -8.82 0.94
CA GLY A 265 3.78 -9.16 1.76
C GLY A 265 4.22 -10.60 1.49
N ILE A 266 3.30 -11.56 1.61
CA ILE A 266 3.57 -12.98 1.30
C ILE A 266 2.42 -13.51 0.44
N GLY A 267 2.71 -14.10 -0.73
CA GLY A 267 1.59 -14.54 -1.56
C GLY A 267 1.85 -15.55 -2.67
N ILE A 268 0.74 -16.06 -3.20
CA ILE A 268 0.66 -17.05 -4.28
C ILE A 268 -0.14 -16.46 -5.45
N TYR A 269 0.41 -16.48 -6.66
CA TYR A 269 -0.12 -15.77 -7.83
C TYR A 269 -0.32 -16.67 -9.06
N ASP A 270 -1.12 -16.19 -10.02
CA ASP A 270 -1.20 -16.65 -11.42
C ASP A 270 -1.38 -18.16 -11.60
N GLY A 271 -2.48 -18.71 -11.08
CA GLY A 271 -2.90 -20.10 -11.33
C GLY A 271 -2.04 -21.16 -10.65
N SER A 272 -1.33 -20.76 -9.60
CA SER A 272 -0.56 -21.67 -8.75
C SER A 272 -1.47 -22.50 -7.84
N LYS A 273 -1.13 -23.77 -7.64
CA LYS A 273 -1.92 -24.77 -6.92
C LYS A 273 -1.12 -25.47 -5.84
N ASP A 274 -1.81 -26.07 -4.87
CA ASP A 274 -1.21 -26.99 -3.90
C ASP A 274 -0.05 -26.40 -3.08
N CYS A 275 0.06 -25.06 -3.02
CA CYS A 275 1.09 -24.35 -2.28
C CYS A 275 0.64 -24.07 -0.84
N VAL A 276 1.59 -23.99 0.08
CA VAL A 276 1.33 -23.78 1.51
C VAL A 276 1.98 -22.49 1.98
N ILE A 277 1.22 -21.65 2.67
CA ILE A 277 1.73 -20.53 3.47
C ILE A 277 1.41 -20.83 4.93
N ARG A 278 2.41 -21.00 5.78
CA ARG A 278 2.19 -21.34 7.19
C ARG A 278 3.09 -20.62 8.17
N ASP A 279 2.59 -20.39 9.38
CA ASP A 279 3.37 -19.77 10.46
C ASP A 279 3.99 -18.41 10.08
N CYS A 280 3.43 -17.74 9.06
CA CYS A 280 3.97 -16.51 8.52
C CYS A 280 3.34 -15.28 9.17
N PHE A 281 4.07 -14.17 9.15
CA PHE A 281 3.65 -12.89 9.67
C PHE A 281 3.67 -11.81 8.59
N GLY A 282 2.64 -10.97 8.53
CA GLY A 282 2.71 -9.75 7.74
C GLY A 282 2.02 -8.54 8.37
N ALA A 283 2.51 -7.35 8.02
CA ALA A 283 1.99 -6.07 8.47
C ALA A 283 2.29 -4.94 7.47
N ASP A 284 1.41 -3.97 7.32
CA ASP A 284 1.67 -2.71 6.61
C ASP A 284 2.14 -2.88 5.15
N ASN A 285 1.76 -3.96 4.49
CA ASN A 285 2.03 -4.19 3.06
C ASN A 285 0.97 -3.52 2.17
N ASN A 286 1.19 -3.55 0.84
CA ASN A 286 0.32 -2.88 -0.13
C ASN A 286 -1.17 -3.27 0.02
N MET A 287 -2.07 -2.29 0.07
CA MET A 287 -3.52 -2.47 0.36
C MET A 287 -3.84 -3.30 1.61
N ASP A 288 -2.94 -3.36 2.59
CA ASP A 288 -3.01 -4.27 3.74
C ASP A 288 -3.06 -5.76 3.34
N ASN A 289 -2.61 -6.14 2.13
CA ASN A 289 -2.51 -7.53 1.67
C ASN A 289 -1.28 -8.19 2.28
N ASP A 290 -1.32 -8.45 3.57
CA ASP A 290 -0.19 -9.06 4.26
C ASP A 290 0.07 -10.48 3.78
N ILE A 291 -1.02 -11.25 3.62
CA ILE A 291 -0.96 -12.61 3.09
C ILE A 291 -2.03 -12.78 2.01
N PHE A 292 -1.63 -13.25 0.84
CA PHE A 292 -2.45 -13.12 -0.35
C PHE A 292 -2.44 -14.32 -1.28
N LEU A 293 -3.58 -14.59 -1.91
CA LEU A 293 -3.70 -15.46 -3.07
C LEU A 293 -4.39 -14.71 -4.21
N TYR A 294 -3.82 -14.78 -5.42
CA TYR A 294 -4.37 -14.16 -6.63
C TYR A 294 -4.36 -15.10 -7.84
N GLY A 295 -5.48 -15.21 -8.55
CA GLY A 295 -5.58 -15.93 -9.83
C GLY A 295 -6.40 -17.21 -9.77
N GLY A 296 -6.52 -17.92 -10.92
CA GLY A 296 -7.45 -19.04 -11.10
C GLY A 296 -6.75 -20.35 -11.50
N LEU A 297 -6.89 -21.34 -10.60
CA LEU A 297 -6.58 -22.79 -10.63
C LEU A 297 -6.04 -23.14 -9.24
N ILE A 298 -6.94 -23.41 -8.30
CA ILE A 298 -6.56 -23.72 -6.92
C ILE A 298 -6.71 -25.23 -6.71
N GLY A 299 -5.56 -25.89 -6.53
CA GLY A 299 -5.52 -27.31 -6.20
C GLY A 299 -5.88 -27.59 -4.75
N PRO A 300 -6.33 -28.81 -4.44
CA PRO A 300 -6.91 -29.13 -3.16
C PRO A 300 -5.94 -29.07 -1.97
N LYS A 301 -4.64 -29.06 -2.20
CA LYS A 301 -3.62 -29.02 -1.14
C LYS A 301 -3.16 -27.60 -0.82
N THR A 302 -3.81 -26.58 -1.39
CA THR A 302 -3.50 -25.18 -1.09
C THR A 302 -3.94 -24.84 0.34
N VAL A 303 -3.00 -24.48 1.22
CA VAL A 303 -3.28 -24.27 2.66
C VAL A 303 -2.65 -22.99 3.19
N PHE A 304 -3.45 -22.21 3.90
CA PHE A 304 -3.04 -21.10 4.76
C PHE A 304 -3.21 -21.56 6.21
N ALA A 305 -2.11 -21.73 6.95
CA ALA A 305 -2.17 -22.31 8.29
C ALA A 305 -1.39 -21.50 9.33
N ARG A 306 -2.00 -21.16 10.48
CA ARG A 306 -1.30 -20.50 11.61
C ARG A 306 -0.63 -19.18 11.26
N ASN A 307 -1.12 -18.51 10.23
CA ASN A 307 -0.59 -17.22 9.80
C ASN A 307 -1.16 -16.06 10.62
N ARG A 308 -0.39 -14.97 10.74
CA ARG A 308 -0.75 -13.75 11.45
C ARG A 308 -0.64 -12.54 10.53
N ALA A 309 -1.72 -11.80 10.36
CA ALA A 309 -1.75 -10.58 9.54
C ALA A 309 -2.29 -9.40 10.36
N PHE A 310 -1.51 -8.33 10.48
CA PHE A 310 -1.99 -7.10 11.13
C PHE A 310 -3.07 -6.39 10.31
N GLY A 311 -3.03 -6.56 8.99
CA GLY A 311 -4.00 -6.14 8.00
C GLY A 311 -4.86 -7.32 7.56
N THR A 312 -4.66 -7.79 6.33
CA THR A 312 -5.62 -8.66 5.64
C THR A 312 -5.00 -9.96 5.17
N ILE A 313 -5.71 -11.07 5.43
CA ILE A 313 -5.56 -12.30 4.65
C ILE A 313 -6.59 -12.23 3.50
N ARG A 314 -6.10 -12.05 2.27
CA ARG A 314 -6.96 -11.89 1.10
C ARG A 314 -6.80 -13.08 0.15
N VAL A 315 -7.91 -13.55 -0.41
CA VAL A 315 -7.90 -14.63 -1.41
C VAL A 315 -8.79 -14.22 -2.57
N LYS A 316 -8.25 -14.01 -3.77
CA LYS A 316 -9.01 -13.56 -4.95
C LYS A 316 -8.84 -14.57 -6.09
N THR A 317 -9.85 -15.41 -6.28
CA THR A 317 -9.88 -16.48 -7.30
C THR A 317 -11.15 -16.43 -8.16
N THR A 318 -11.05 -16.93 -9.40
CA THR A 318 -12.17 -16.94 -10.37
C THR A 318 -12.72 -18.34 -10.69
N LYS A 319 -11.99 -19.40 -10.37
CA LYS A 319 -12.34 -20.81 -10.68
C LYS A 319 -11.70 -21.72 -9.62
N ASP A 320 -12.46 -22.73 -9.19
CA ASP A 320 -12.11 -23.80 -8.22
C ASP A 320 -12.16 -23.46 -6.72
N LYS A 321 -12.88 -24.32 -5.96
CA LYS A 321 -13.25 -24.20 -4.53
C LYS A 321 -12.35 -25.02 -3.60
N GLY A 322 -11.03 -25.00 -3.86
CA GLY A 322 -10.08 -26.01 -3.39
C GLY A 322 -9.07 -25.62 -2.31
N PHE A 323 -9.16 -24.51 -1.60
CA PHE A 323 -8.15 -24.15 -0.58
C PHE A 323 -8.67 -24.27 0.86
N ALA A 324 -7.75 -24.33 1.80
CA ALA A 324 -8.05 -24.26 3.24
C ALA A 324 -7.36 -23.05 3.89
N VAL A 325 -8.07 -22.40 4.81
CA VAL A 325 -7.58 -21.39 5.73
C VAL A 325 -7.89 -21.88 7.14
N THR A 326 -6.86 -22.15 7.92
CA THR A 326 -6.99 -22.80 9.23
C THR A 326 -6.09 -22.17 10.27
N ASP A 327 -6.56 -22.01 11.50
CA ASP A 327 -5.74 -21.51 12.62
C ASP A 327 -5.12 -20.12 12.37
N CYS A 328 -5.67 -19.32 11.45
CA CYS A 328 -5.12 -18.02 11.09
C CYS A 328 -5.72 -16.89 11.94
N ILE A 329 -4.97 -15.81 12.10
CA ILE A 329 -5.39 -14.60 12.82
C ILE A 329 -5.15 -13.41 11.90
N ALA A 330 -6.17 -12.61 11.67
CA ALA A 330 -6.05 -11.40 10.86
C ALA A 330 -6.94 -10.28 11.38
N LYS A 331 -6.61 -9.02 11.06
CA LYS A 331 -7.59 -7.94 11.22
C LYS A 331 -8.78 -8.15 10.28
N ASN A 332 -8.52 -8.43 9.00
CA ASN A 332 -9.55 -8.68 7.99
C ASN A 332 -9.30 -9.96 7.20
N TYR A 333 -10.39 -10.57 6.73
CA TYR A 333 -10.37 -11.55 5.65
C TYR A 333 -11.20 -11.04 4.48
N SER A 334 -10.64 -10.99 3.27
CA SER A 334 -11.33 -10.44 2.10
C SER A 334 -11.32 -11.37 0.89
N HIS A 335 -12.37 -11.26 0.06
CA HIS A 335 -12.59 -12.00 -1.19
C HIS A 335 -12.65 -13.54 -1.09
N LEU A 336 -12.84 -14.10 0.11
CA LEU A 336 -12.96 -15.55 0.35
C LEU A 336 -14.19 -16.18 -0.34
N THR A 337 -14.08 -16.56 -1.61
CA THR A 337 -15.17 -17.26 -2.31
C THR A 337 -15.08 -18.77 -2.04
N HIS A 338 -15.95 -19.29 -1.17
CA HIS A 338 -16.18 -20.72 -0.92
C HIS A 338 -14.90 -21.58 -0.69
N PRO A 339 -14.09 -21.29 0.34
CA PRO A 339 -12.99 -22.19 0.74
C PRO A 339 -13.50 -23.60 1.05
N ARG A 340 -12.71 -24.65 0.80
CA ARG A 340 -13.06 -26.02 1.23
C ARG A 340 -13.18 -26.06 2.75
N HIS A 341 -12.24 -25.41 3.44
CA HIS A 341 -12.25 -25.28 4.89
C HIS A 341 -11.76 -23.88 5.29
N LEU A 342 -12.66 -23.04 5.78
CA LEU A 342 -12.30 -21.90 6.63
C LEU A 342 -12.74 -22.27 8.05
N LYS A 343 -11.80 -22.60 8.92
CA LYS A 343 -12.10 -23.06 10.28
C LYS A 343 -11.06 -22.59 11.27
N ASN A 344 -11.46 -22.48 12.52
CA ASN A 344 -10.62 -22.18 13.66
C ASN A 344 -9.78 -20.93 13.38
N SER A 345 -10.36 -19.87 12.83
CA SER A 345 -9.61 -18.66 12.48
C SER A 345 -10.25 -17.44 13.12
N THR A 346 -9.45 -16.44 13.47
CA THR A 346 -9.90 -15.23 14.14
C THR A 346 -9.77 -14.03 13.23
N ALA A 347 -10.87 -13.30 13.07
CA ALA A 347 -10.91 -11.96 12.49
C ALA A 347 -11.19 -10.94 13.59
N PHE A 348 -10.41 -9.85 13.65
CA PHE A 348 -10.70 -8.75 14.57
C PHE A 348 -11.80 -7.82 14.05
N ASP A 349 -11.78 -7.48 12.76
CA ASP A 349 -12.70 -6.50 12.15
C ASP A 349 -13.74 -7.13 11.22
N SER A 350 -13.34 -7.95 10.25
CA SER A 350 -14.30 -8.44 9.25
C SER A 350 -13.91 -9.73 8.50
N PHE A 351 -14.94 -10.43 8.02
CA PHE A 351 -14.88 -11.47 6.97
C PHE A 351 -15.58 -10.96 5.70
N ALA A 352 -15.12 -11.40 4.53
CA ALA A 352 -15.57 -10.96 3.20
C ALA A 352 -17.10 -10.93 3.02
N ASP A 353 -17.81 -11.95 3.52
CA ASP A 353 -19.28 -12.06 3.43
C ASP A 353 -19.99 -11.95 4.81
N GLY A 354 -19.34 -11.36 5.82
CA GLY A 354 -19.94 -11.18 7.15
C GLY A 354 -20.23 -12.49 7.89
N LYS A 355 -21.44 -12.63 8.47
CA LYS A 355 -21.84 -13.72 9.39
C LYS A 355 -21.76 -15.14 8.79
N LEU A 356 -21.63 -15.28 7.46
CA LEU A 356 -21.60 -16.58 6.77
C LEU A 356 -20.46 -17.51 7.25
N TYR A 357 -19.42 -16.96 7.85
CA TYR A 357 -18.23 -17.73 8.27
C TYR A 357 -18.08 -17.89 9.78
N THR A 358 -19.01 -17.37 10.60
CA THR A 358 -18.84 -17.34 12.07
C THR A 358 -19.18 -18.67 12.76
N GLY A 359 -19.74 -19.66 12.07
CA GLY A 359 -20.10 -20.96 12.68
C GLY A 359 -18.89 -21.80 13.10
N ALA A 360 -17.77 -21.66 12.39
CA ALA A 360 -16.51 -22.39 12.66
C ALA A 360 -15.31 -21.46 12.90
N ASN A 361 -15.54 -20.15 13.03
CA ASN A 361 -14.50 -19.12 13.14
C ASN A 361 -14.94 -18.00 14.09
N LEU A 362 -13.98 -17.32 14.70
CA LEU A 362 -14.24 -16.24 15.64
C LEU A 362 -14.17 -14.87 14.95
N LEU A 363 -15.22 -14.07 15.08
CA LEU A 363 -15.22 -12.66 14.66
C LEU A 363 -15.36 -11.78 15.90
N MET A 364 -14.24 -11.25 16.39
CA MET A 364 -14.20 -10.50 17.66
C MET A 364 -15.13 -9.29 17.66
N LYS A 365 -15.28 -8.61 16.51
CA LYS A 365 -16.21 -7.48 16.36
C LYS A 365 -17.66 -7.78 16.77
N TYR A 366 -18.10 -9.03 16.73
CA TYR A 366 -19.46 -9.44 17.09
C TYR A 366 -19.60 -10.04 18.49
N GLU A 367 -18.49 -10.27 19.19
CA GLU A 367 -18.49 -10.75 20.56
C GLU A 367 -18.80 -9.61 21.53
N LYS A 368 -20.06 -9.15 21.58
CA LYS A 368 -20.47 -7.95 22.33
C LYS A 368 -20.19 -7.99 23.83
N LYS A 369 -20.02 -9.19 24.40
CA LYS A 369 -19.83 -9.42 25.84
C LYS A 369 -18.38 -9.74 26.22
N LEU A 370 -17.49 -9.90 25.25
CA LEU A 370 -16.11 -10.32 25.47
C LEU A 370 -15.15 -9.45 24.65
N SER A 371 -14.19 -8.85 25.33
CA SER A 371 -13.05 -8.21 24.68
C SER A 371 -12.02 -9.26 24.25
N ALA A 372 -11.19 -8.93 23.25
CA ALA A 372 -10.07 -9.79 22.87
C ALA A 372 -9.13 -10.08 24.05
N ASP A 373 -8.93 -9.10 24.94
CA ASP A 373 -8.10 -9.21 26.14
C ASP A 373 -8.65 -10.22 27.18
N GLN A 374 -9.94 -10.55 27.12
CA GLN A 374 -10.55 -11.59 27.97
C GLN A 374 -10.50 -12.97 27.31
N VAL A 375 -10.38 -13.04 25.98
CA VAL A 375 -10.34 -14.30 25.24
C VAL A 375 -8.90 -14.81 25.12
N TYR A 376 -7.96 -13.91 24.82
CA TYR A 376 -6.61 -14.25 24.39
C TYR A 376 -5.53 -13.82 25.37
N ALA A 377 -4.43 -14.57 25.39
CA ALA A 377 -3.30 -14.34 26.28
C ALA A 377 -2.68 -12.94 26.09
N ASP A 378 -2.38 -12.55 24.85
CA ASP A 378 -1.89 -11.21 24.52
C ASP A 378 -2.28 -10.79 23.08
N PRO A 379 -3.54 -10.40 22.86
CA PRO A 379 -4.05 -10.07 21.53
C PRO A 379 -3.38 -8.84 20.93
N LYS A 380 -2.84 -7.91 21.75
CA LYS A 380 -2.13 -6.73 21.26
C LYS A 380 -0.85 -7.10 20.48
N ASN A 381 -0.25 -8.23 20.84
CA ASN A 381 0.95 -8.79 20.21
C ASN A 381 0.61 -10.06 19.40
N PHE A 382 -0.67 -10.24 19.04
CA PHE A 382 -1.17 -11.34 18.22
C PHE A 382 -0.85 -12.74 18.79
N ASP A 383 -0.65 -12.85 20.11
CA ASP A 383 -0.69 -14.14 20.80
C ASP A 383 -2.12 -14.46 21.20
N CYS A 384 -2.81 -15.14 20.29
CA CYS A 384 -4.20 -15.54 20.45
C CYS A 384 -4.36 -16.93 21.08
N ARG A 385 -3.50 -17.33 22.02
CA ARG A 385 -3.78 -18.51 22.87
C ARG A 385 -4.89 -18.24 23.85
N LEU A 386 -5.75 -19.23 24.11
CA LEU A 386 -6.94 -19.05 24.93
C LEU A 386 -6.59 -19.00 26.42
N GLN A 387 -7.29 -18.13 27.14
CA GLN A 387 -7.34 -18.11 28.60
C GLN A 387 -8.35 -19.13 29.14
N SER A 388 -8.24 -19.54 30.41
CA SER A 388 -9.33 -20.30 31.06
C SER A 388 -10.58 -19.44 31.26
N GLY A 389 -11.74 -20.10 31.34
CA GLY A 389 -13.03 -19.42 31.56
C GLY A 389 -13.64 -18.76 30.32
N VAL A 390 -13.02 -18.90 29.14
CA VAL A 390 -13.62 -18.53 27.85
C VAL A 390 -14.83 -19.45 27.59
N PRO A 391 -16.00 -18.91 27.18
CA PRO A 391 -17.17 -19.73 26.85
C PRO A 391 -16.86 -20.82 25.82
N ALA A 392 -17.44 -22.01 26.01
CA ALA A 392 -17.13 -23.17 25.18
C ALA A 392 -17.41 -22.95 23.68
N ASP A 393 -18.43 -22.15 23.34
CA ASP A 393 -18.75 -21.82 21.94
C ASP A 393 -17.71 -20.88 21.31
N VAL A 394 -17.13 -19.96 22.09
CA VAL A 394 -16.06 -19.05 21.66
C VAL A 394 -14.77 -19.84 21.49
N ALA A 395 -14.43 -20.68 22.47
CA ALA A 395 -13.25 -21.54 22.42
C ALA A 395 -13.26 -22.45 21.18
N LYS A 396 -14.40 -23.11 20.90
CA LYS A 396 -14.59 -23.97 19.72
C LYS A 396 -14.38 -23.25 18.37
N ARG A 397 -14.63 -21.94 18.32
CA ARG A 397 -14.51 -21.12 17.10
C ARG A 397 -13.13 -20.46 16.95
N ALA A 398 -12.35 -20.38 18.03
CA ALA A 398 -11.00 -19.85 18.01
C ALA A 398 -10.00 -20.81 17.33
N PRO A 399 -8.78 -20.37 17.02
CA PRO A 399 -7.71 -21.24 16.52
C PRO A 399 -7.48 -22.45 17.40
N ALA A 400 -7.40 -23.66 16.83
CA ALA A 400 -7.11 -24.87 17.60
C ALA A 400 -5.68 -24.84 18.15
N SER A 401 -4.77 -24.12 17.47
CA SER A 401 -3.44 -23.82 18.03
C SER A 401 -3.52 -22.98 19.32
N ALA A 402 -4.62 -22.28 19.57
CA ALA A 402 -4.80 -21.47 20.77
C ALA A 402 -4.94 -22.31 22.05
N GLU A 403 -5.32 -23.58 21.94
CA GLU A 403 -5.55 -24.49 23.07
C GLU A 403 -4.33 -25.33 23.46
N LYS A 404 -3.32 -25.42 22.57
CA LYS A 404 -2.27 -26.45 22.66
C LYS A 404 -1.22 -26.26 23.76
N ASN A 405 -1.08 -25.05 24.31
CA ASN A 405 -0.08 -24.77 25.35
C ASN A 405 -0.75 -24.20 26.61
N LYS A 406 -0.37 -24.73 27.78
CA LYS A 406 -0.78 -24.15 29.05
C LYS A 406 -0.09 -22.78 29.21
N VAL A 407 -0.85 -21.70 29.07
CA VAL A 407 -0.45 -20.35 29.50
C VAL A 407 -0.84 -20.10 30.97
N TYR A 408 0.06 -19.47 31.72
CA TYR A 408 -0.18 -19.01 33.08
C TYR A 408 0.03 -17.50 33.18
N PHE A 409 -0.61 -16.88 34.16
CA PHE A 409 -0.58 -15.44 34.37
C PHE A 409 -0.19 -15.13 35.82
N VAL A 410 0.62 -14.09 35.98
CA VAL A 410 0.93 -13.45 37.27
C VAL A 410 0.54 -11.97 37.18
N LYS A 411 -0.06 -11.46 38.24
CA LYS A 411 -0.27 -10.02 38.45
C LYS A 411 -0.32 -9.74 39.95
N GLN A 412 0.04 -8.52 40.38
CA GLN A 412 0.08 -8.15 41.80
C GLN A 412 -1.27 -8.33 42.52
N SER A 413 -2.39 -8.12 41.81
CA SER A 413 -3.75 -8.34 42.35
C SER A 413 -4.27 -9.77 42.19
N GLY A 414 -3.41 -10.72 41.83
CA GLY A 414 -3.74 -12.14 41.70
C GLY A 414 -3.84 -12.84 43.06
N GLN A 415 -4.17 -14.13 43.03
CA GLN A 415 -4.29 -14.98 44.22
C GLN A 415 -3.58 -16.31 43.97
N ASP A 416 -2.64 -16.70 44.84
CA ASP A 416 -1.85 -17.93 44.66
C ASP A 416 -2.64 -19.22 44.86
N SER A 417 -3.86 -19.12 45.43
CA SER A 417 -4.85 -20.20 45.49
C SER A 417 -5.60 -20.41 44.17
N SER A 418 -5.50 -19.48 43.21
CA SER A 418 -6.13 -19.59 41.89
C SER A 418 -5.39 -20.57 40.97
N ASP A 419 -6.01 -20.94 39.85
CA ASP A 419 -5.41 -21.83 38.86
C ASP A 419 -4.30 -21.17 38.02
N GLY A 420 -4.22 -19.84 37.99
CA GLY A 420 -3.27 -19.06 37.21
C GLY A 420 -3.54 -19.04 35.70
N ARG A 421 -4.63 -19.62 35.20
CA ARG A 421 -4.82 -19.93 33.78
C ARG A 421 -5.49 -18.81 32.96
N SER A 422 -5.86 -17.71 33.60
CA SER A 422 -6.39 -16.50 32.97
C SER A 422 -5.88 -15.26 33.70
N VAL A 423 -6.00 -14.07 33.08
CA VAL A 423 -5.72 -12.80 33.75
C VAL A 423 -6.66 -12.58 34.95
N LYS A 424 -7.88 -13.14 34.91
CA LYS A 424 -8.85 -13.07 36.02
C LYS A 424 -8.39 -13.91 37.21
N THR A 425 -7.88 -15.11 36.96
CA THR A 425 -7.44 -16.10 37.97
C THR A 425 -5.92 -16.19 38.08
N ALA A 426 -5.21 -15.10 37.78
CA ALA A 426 -3.76 -15.04 37.80
C ALA A 426 -3.19 -15.30 39.21
N PHE A 427 -2.00 -15.88 39.29
CA PHE A 427 -1.26 -15.97 40.54
C PHE A 427 -0.90 -14.58 41.07
N GLY A 428 -0.81 -14.46 42.40
CA GLY A 428 -0.46 -13.23 43.09
C GLY A 428 1.04 -13.02 43.23
N THR A 429 1.85 -14.09 43.16
CA THR A 429 3.30 -14.02 43.37
C THR A 429 4.10 -14.75 42.29
N LEU A 430 5.34 -14.29 42.06
CA LEU A 430 6.31 -14.98 41.21
C LEU A 430 6.76 -16.31 41.81
N LYS A 431 6.81 -16.43 43.14
CA LYS A 431 7.09 -17.70 43.84
C LYS A 431 6.10 -18.78 43.42
N LYS A 432 4.80 -18.46 43.35
CA LYS A 432 3.81 -19.44 42.93
C LYS A 432 3.98 -19.85 41.46
N ALA A 433 4.26 -18.89 40.59
CA ALA A 433 4.52 -19.18 39.19
C ALA A 433 5.77 -20.06 39.01
N GLN A 434 6.84 -19.82 39.77
CA GLN A 434 8.05 -20.62 39.78
C GLN A 434 7.75 -22.09 40.09
N GLU A 435 6.96 -22.38 41.13
CA GLU A 435 6.55 -23.75 41.50
C GLU A 435 5.84 -24.48 40.36
N VAL A 436 4.98 -23.76 39.62
CA VAL A 436 4.17 -24.32 38.53
C VAL A 436 5.01 -24.53 37.28
N LEU A 437 5.84 -23.56 36.92
CA LEU A 437 6.73 -23.63 35.76
C LEU A 437 7.72 -24.79 35.88
N SER A 438 8.33 -24.95 37.05
CA SER A 438 9.30 -26.03 37.34
C SER A 438 8.72 -27.43 37.15
N LYS A 439 7.39 -27.58 37.24
CA LYS A 439 6.69 -28.87 37.07
C LYS A 439 6.11 -29.09 35.67
N SER A 440 5.98 -28.05 34.85
CA SER A 440 5.14 -28.09 33.65
C SER A 440 5.80 -27.64 32.35
N GLY A 441 6.90 -26.89 32.39
CA GLY A 441 7.51 -26.33 31.17
C GLY A 441 6.58 -25.38 30.41
N ALA A 442 5.63 -24.75 31.10
CA ALA A 442 4.58 -23.92 30.53
C ALA A 442 5.03 -22.48 30.21
N ASP A 443 4.19 -21.73 29.51
CA ASP A 443 4.44 -20.30 29.24
C ASP A 443 3.84 -19.41 30.34
N LEU A 444 4.56 -18.36 30.73
CA LEU A 444 4.15 -17.39 31.75
C LEU A 444 3.99 -15.99 31.15
N TYR A 445 2.88 -15.34 31.52
CA TYR A 445 2.58 -13.96 31.23
C TYR A 445 2.58 -13.14 32.51
N ILE A 446 3.38 -12.08 32.55
CA ILE A 446 3.44 -11.15 33.67
C ILE A 446 2.66 -9.89 33.30
N THR A 447 1.69 -9.52 34.12
CA THR A 447 0.80 -8.39 33.87
C THR A 447 1.00 -7.28 34.90
N GLY A 448 1.60 -6.17 34.46
CA GLY A 448 1.89 -5.02 35.30
C GLY A 448 3.09 -5.25 36.24
N PRO A 449 3.35 -4.28 37.15
CA PRO A 449 4.40 -4.41 38.15
C PRO A 449 4.18 -5.62 39.07
N ILE A 450 5.26 -6.34 39.38
CA ILE A 450 5.25 -7.44 40.35
C ILE A 450 6.54 -7.43 41.17
N LYS A 451 6.48 -7.87 42.42
CA LYS A 451 7.66 -7.95 43.31
C LYS A 451 8.14 -9.38 43.48
N GLY A 452 9.44 -9.51 43.77
CA GLY A 452 10.11 -10.75 44.14
C GLY A 452 10.91 -11.36 43.00
N ASP A 453 11.78 -12.30 43.35
CA ASP A 453 12.63 -13.00 42.39
C ASP A 453 11.88 -14.14 41.68
N LEU A 454 12.34 -14.46 40.46
CA LEU A 454 11.91 -15.62 39.69
C LEU A 454 13.13 -16.46 39.35
N THR A 455 13.36 -17.56 40.09
CA THR A 455 14.49 -18.46 39.87
C THR A 455 14.02 -19.78 39.28
N LEU A 456 14.35 -20.03 38.01
CA LEU A 456 13.92 -21.21 37.26
C LEU A 456 15.13 -22.13 37.06
N LYS A 457 15.02 -23.37 37.55
CA LYS A 457 16.07 -24.38 37.45
C LYS A 457 15.65 -25.52 36.52
N GLY A 458 16.49 -25.88 35.56
CA GLY A 458 16.25 -27.01 34.65
C GLY A 458 15.04 -26.84 33.71
N LEU A 459 14.52 -25.62 33.53
CA LEU A 459 13.34 -25.35 32.73
C LEU A 459 13.64 -25.55 31.24
N LYS A 460 12.73 -26.21 30.51
CA LYS A 460 12.90 -26.45 29.07
C LYS A 460 11.69 -26.02 28.24
N ASN A 461 11.94 -25.43 27.07
CA ASN A 461 10.91 -25.11 26.06
C ASN A 461 9.78 -24.20 26.57
N ALA A 462 10.13 -23.12 27.28
CA ALA A 462 9.17 -22.22 27.90
C ALA A 462 9.37 -20.78 27.44
N THR A 463 8.29 -19.99 27.37
CA THR A 463 8.37 -18.53 27.28
C THR A 463 7.89 -17.86 28.55
N ILE A 464 8.68 -16.92 29.07
CA ILE A 464 8.28 -15.96 30.09
C ILE A 464 8.21 -14.58 29.44
N ARG A 465 7.04 -13.94 29.47
CA ARG A 465 6.87 -12.66 28.79
C ARG A 465 5.99 -11.66 29.52
N GLY A 466 6.22 -10.38 29.28
CA GLY A 466 5.29 -9.33 29.67
C GLY A 466 4.02 -9.40 28.84
N ARG A 467 2.89 -9.00 29.42
CA ARG A 467 1.59 -8.92 28.73
C ARG A 467 1.26 -7.46 28.39
N GLY A 468 0.85 -7.22 27.15
CA GLY A 468 0.33 -5.93 26.70
C GLY A 468 1.33 -5.07 25.93
N ALA A 469 1.17 -3.74 25.98
CA ALA A 469 1.93 -2.84 25.11
C ALA A 469 3.35 -2.52 25.63
N PHE A 470 3.60 -2.70 26.93
CA PHE A 470 4.85 -2.34 27.58
C PHE A 470 5.50 -3.56 28.24
N PRO A 471 6.84 -3.56 28.41
CA PRO A 471 7.52 -4.54 29.23
C PRO A 471 6.91 -4.63 30.64
N ALA A 472 6.83 -5.83 31.19
CA ALA A 472 6.35 -6.03 32.56
C ALA A 472 7.46 -5.70 33.56
N SER A 473 7.19 -4.73 34.45
CA SER A 473 8.12 -4.35 35.53
C SER A 473 8.19 -5.44 36.61
N ILE A 474 9.40 -5.86 36.96
CA ILE A 474 9.66 -6.83 38.02
C ILE A 474 10.66 -6.21 39.00
N ASP A 475 10.21 -5.93 40.21
CA ASP A 475 11.06 -5.52 41.33
C ASP A 475 11.69 -6.77 41.95
N GLY A 476 12.71 -7.29 41.26
CA GLY A 476 13.36 -8.57 41.54
C GLY A 476 14.18 -9.09 40.35
N THR A 477 14.97 -10.13 40.61
CA THR A 477 15.87 -10.76 39.63
C THR A 477 15.18 -11.94 38.94
N VAL A 478 15.39 -12.09 37.63
CA VAL A 478 15.03 -13.29 36.88
C VAL A 478 16.28 -14.14 36.66
N THR A 479 16.33 -15.30 37.29
CA THR A 479 17.48 -16.22 37.25
C THR A 479 17.11 -17.51 36.51
N LEU A 480 17.91 -17.90 35.52
CA LEU A 480 17.82 -19.17 34.82
C LEU A 480 19.06 -20.02 35.11
N GLU A 481 18.88 -21.20 35.72
CA GLU A 481 19.96 -22.14 36.02
C GLU A 481 19.71 -23.47 35.28
N ASP A 482 20.67 -23.92 34.47
CA ASP A 482 20.57 -25.17 33.70
C ASP A 482 19.33 -25.25 32.78
N CYS A 483 18.83 -24.08 32.35
CA CYS A 483 17.65 -23.96 31.49
C CYS A 483 18.00 -24.15 30.00
N GLU A 484 17.04 -24.62 29.21
CA GLU A 484 17.22 -24.91 27.78
C GLU A 484 16.04 -24.43 26.93
N ASN A 485 16.32 -23.70 25.83
CA ASN A 485 15.30 -23.20 24.91
C ASN A 485 14.21 -22.39 25.64
N VAL A 486 14.65 -21.33 26.33
CA VAL A 486 13.78 -20.42 27.09
C VAL A 486 13.82 -19.03 26.46
N LEU A 487 12.64 -18.46 26.23
CA LEU A 487 12.47 -17.08 25.77
C LEU A 487 12.04 -16.19 26.93
N LEU A 488 12.79 -15.12 27.18
CA LEU A 488 12.41 -13.98 28.00
C LEU A 488 12.04 -12.82 27.08
N GLU A 489 10.81 -12.32 27.12
CA GLU A 489 10.34 -11.29 26.18
C GLU A 489 9.56 -10.18 26.88
N ARG A 490 9.85 -8.91 26.58
CA ARG A 490 9.11 -7.77 27.16
C ARG A 490 9.10 -7.78 28.69
N LEU A 491 10.25 -7.95 29.30
CA LEU A 491 10.42 -7.89 30.76
C LEU A 491 11.30 -6.70 31.15
N MET A 492 11.04 -6.15 32.33
CA MET A 492 11.88 -5.12 32.94
C MET A 492 12.20 -5.50 34.39
N PRO A 493 13.02 -6.56 34.61
CA PRO A 493 13.47 -6.94 35.94
C PRO A 493 14.65 -6.11 36.44
N SER A 494 14.92 -6.17 37.74
CA SER A 494 16.12 -5.57 38.35
C SER A 494 17.42 -6.13 37.77
N ALA A 495 17.42 -7.42 37.40
CA ALA A 495 18.52 -8.08 36.69
C ALA A 495 18.04 -9.37 36.02
N ILE A 496 18.77 -9.80 34.98
CA ILE A 496 18.66 -11.12 34.35
C ILE A 496 19.97 -11.88 34.61
N VAL A 497 19.88 -13.07 35.18
CA VAL A 497 21.03 -13.94 35.45
C VAL A 497 20.83 -15.28 34.76
N VAL A 498 21.83 -15.73 33.99
CA VAL A 498 21.81 -17.02 33.28
C VAL A 498 23.06 -17.81 33.66
N ARG A 499 22.88 -19.01 34.20
CA ARG A 499 23.97 -19.93 34.55
C ARG A 499 23.77 -21.25 33.85
N SER A 500 24.79 -21.70 33.10
CA SER A 500 24.75 -22.98 32.38
C SER A 500 23.55 -23.11 31.42
N GLY A 501 23.07 -21.97 30.89
CA GLY A 501 21.90 -21.92 30.02
C GLY A 501 22.23 -22.36 28.59
N LYS A 502 21.25 -22.96 27.89
CA LYS A 502 21.37 -23.37 26.49
C LYS A 502 20.23 -22.79 25.66
N GLN A 503 20.53 -22.13 24.54
CA GLN A 503 19.52 -21.52 23.66
C GLN A 503 18.56 -20.57 24.42
N ILE A 504 19.13 -19.67 25.22
CA ILE A 504 18.35 -18.66 25.95
C ILE A 504 18.20 -17.44 25.06
N THR A 505 16.96 -17.00 24.82
CA THR A 505 16.68 -15.77 24.09
C THR A 505 16.14 -14.72 25.04
N VAL A 506 16.70 -13.51 25.01
CA VAL A 506 16.15 -12.33 25.67
C VAL A 506 15.79 -11.33 24.58
N SER A 507 14.54 -10.89 24.56
CA SER A 507 14.03 -9.98 23.54
C SER A 507 13.18 -8.86 24.11
N GLN A 508 13.27 -7.64 23.54
CA GLN A 508 12.42 -6.50 23.90
C GLN A 508 12.38 -6.19 25.40
N SER A 509 13.49 -6.45 26.12
CA SER A 509 13.56 -6.33 27.58
C SER A 509 14.53 -5.25 28.02
N THR A 510 14.32 -4.73 29.23
CA THR A 510 15.15 -3.69 29.85
C THR A 510 15.69 -4.17 31.19
N ALA A 511 16.97 -4.48 31.30
CA ALA A 511 17.61 -4.92 32.54
C ALA A 511 19.14 -4.94 32.38
N PRO A 512 19.94 -4.98 33.45
CA PRO A 512 21.28 -5.55 33.36
C PRO A 512 21.22 -7.08 33.14
N ILE A 513 22.20 -7.64 32.45
CA ILE A 513 22.30 -9.10 32.22
C ILE A 513 23.68 -9.66 32.57
N GLN A 514 23.69 -10.81 33.24
CA GLN A 514 24.88 -11.63 33.49
C GLN A 514 24.63 -13.05 33.01
N ALA A 515 25.41 -13.53 32.05
CA ALA A 515 25.39 -14.90 31.59
C ALA A 515 26.77 -15.55 31.80
N GLU A 516 26.77 -16.73 32.42
CA GLU A 516 27.98 -17.48 32.72
C GLU A 516 27.88 -18.91 32.21
N ASN A 517 28.97 -19.45 31.65
CA ASN A 517 29.10 -20.85 31.23
C ASN A 517 27.95 -21.34 30.33
N SER A 518 27.41 -20.45 29.47
CA SER A 518 26.19 -20.69 28.71
C SER A 518 26.46 -20.80 27.20
N ALA A 519 25.55 -21.43 26.45
CA ALA A 519 25.71 -21.60 25.00
C ALA A 519 24.45 -21.20 24.22
N GLY A 520 24.62 -20.55 23.07
CA GLY A 520 23.50 -20.15 22.21
C GLY A 520 22.64 -19.02 22.79
N ILE A 521 23.26 -18.07 23.50
CA ILE A 521 22.56 -16.90 24.05
C ILE A 521 22.18 -15.94 22.92
N ARG A 522 20.89 -15.61 22.76
CA ARG A 522 20.41 -14.63 21.77
C ARG A 522 19.85 -13.41 22.47
N LEU A 523 20.43 -12.23 22.24
CA LEU A 523 19.96 -10.96 22.77
C LEU A 523 19.51 -10.09 21.60
N THR A 524 18.21 -9.77 21.54
CA THR A 524 17.66 -8.94 20.45
C THR A 524 16.74 -7.83 20.94
N HIS A 525 16.85 -6.61 20.40
CA HIS A 525 15.94 -5.51 20.75
C HIS A 525 15.87 -5.20 22.25
N ASN A 526 16.96 -5.37 23.00
CA ASN A 526 16.99 -5.10 24.43
C ASN A 526 17.63 -3.75 24.75
N HIS A 527 17.40 -3.25 25.97
CA HIS A 527 18.15 -2.16 26.55
C HIS A 527 18.88 -2.65 27.80
N PHE A 528 20.20 -2.57 27.79
CA PHE A 528 21.07 -3.04 28.86
C PHE A 528 21.79 -1.87 29.53
N THR A 529 21.63 -1.76 30.85
CA THR A 529 22.44 -0.87 31.68
C THR A 529 23.86 -1.44 31.86
N SER A 530 24.00 -2.77 31.81
CA SER A 530 25.25 -3.54 31.72
C SER A 530 24.97 -4.93 31.15
N ALA A 531 25.94 -5.53 30.46
CA ALA A 531 25.80 -6.87 29.88
C ALA A 531 27.12 -7.65 29.96
N GLU A 532 27.14 -8.74 30.72
CA GLU A 532 28.33 -9.57 30.91
C GLU A 532 28.07 -10.99 30.38
N LEU A 533 28.87 -11.45 29.42
CA LEU A 533 28.79 -12.79 28.83
C LEU A 533 30.11 -13.52 29.09
N LYS A 534 30.23 -14.16 30.25
CA LYS A 534 31.45 -14.83 30.70
C LYS A 534 31.43 -16.31 30.34
N ASP A 535 32.50 -16.79 29.70
CA ASP A 535 32.66 -18.19 29.29
C ASP A 535 31.46 -18.69 28.45
N CYS A 536 30.87 -17.78 27.65
CA CYS A 536 29.70 -18.06 26.83
C CYS A 536 30.12 -18.40 25.39
N LYS A 537 29.41 -19.34 24.76
CA LYS A 537 29.67 -19.77 23.37
C LYS A 537 28.44 -19.56 22.47
N ASP A 538 28.68 -19.34 21.19
CA ASP A 538 27.66 -19.17 20.14
C ASP A 538 26.62 -18.09 20.47
N PHE A 539 27.04 -16.98 21.10
CA PHE A 539 26.10 -15.89 21.35
C PHE A 539 25.74 -15.13 20.07
N PHE A 540 24.57 -14.49 20.07
CA PHE A 540 24.04 -13.67 18.99
C PHE A 540 23.44 -12.40 19.59
N VAL A 541 24.04 -11.24 19.34
CA VAL A 541 23.62 -9.95 19.91
C VAL A 541 23.33 -8.95 18.79
N THR A 542 22.11 -8.43 18.73
CA THR A 542 21.77 -7.42 17.72
C THR A 542 20.61 -6.55 18.14
N ALA A 543 20.50 -5.35 17.57
CA ALA A 543 19.45 -4.40 17.87
C ALA A 543 19.36 -4.04 19.36
N CYS A 544 20.44 -4.16 20.13
CA CYS A 544 20.48 -3.82 21.55
C CYS A 544 20.99 -2.40 21.78
N VAL A 545 20.52 -1.75 22.84
CA VAL A 545 21.02 -0.47 23.34
C VAL A 545 21.85 -0.72 24.60
N PHE A 546 23.08 -0.21 24.64
CA PHE A 546 24.02 -0.37 25.76
C PHE A 546 24.38 0.99 26.38
N ASP A 547 24.06 1.19 27.66
CA ASP A 547 24.40 2.43 28.39
C ASP A 547 25.89 2.49 28.79
N LYS A 548 26.53 1.33 28.93
CA LYS A 548 27.95 1.17 29.27
C LYS A 548 28.60 0.20 28.29
N LYS A 549 29.89 0.37 28.02
CA LYS A 549 30.66 -0.57 27.18
C LYS A 549 30.74 -1.94 27.87
N GLN A 550 30.09 -2.97 27.33
CA GLN A 550 30.48 -4.37 27.53
C GLN A 550 29.62 -5.37 26.75
N VAL A 551 30.29 -6.14 25.88
CA VAL A 551 30.10 -7.60 25.74
C VAL A 551 31.53 -8.14 25.92
N SER A 552 31.86 -8.75 27.05
CA SER A 552 33.21 -9.26 27.30
C SER A 552 33.15 -10.72 27.75
N GLY A 553 33.88 -11.59 27.06
CA GLY A 553 34.29 -12.90 27.60
C GLY A 553 33.73 -14.16 26.94
N GLY A 554 33.41 -14.16 25.63
CA GLY A 554 32.94 -15.37 24.95
C GLY A 554 33.10 -15.35 23.42
N ASP A 555 32.72 -16.44 22.77
CA ASP A 555 32.73 -16.60 21.31
C ASP A 555 31.30 -16.42 20.74
N GLY A 556 31.10 -15.51 19.78
CA GLY A 556 29.79 -15.25 19.18
C GLY A 556 29.76 -14.14 18.14
N TRP A 557 28.56 -13.76 17.68
CA TRP A 557 28.33 -12.68 16.71
C TRP A 557 27.57 -11.52 17.36
N SER A 558 28.05 -10.29 17.13
CA SER A 558 27.43 -9.04 17.57
C SER A 558 27.53 -7.99 16.47
N ASP A 559 26.42 -7.30 16.14
CA ASP A 559 26.39 -6.14 15.22
C ASP A 559 24.99 -5.46 15.25
N TYR A 560 24.85 -4.27 14.64
CA TYR A 560 23.61 -3.47 14.59
C TYR A 560 23.06 -3.07 15.97
N ASN A 561 23.95 -2.75 16.90
CA ASN A 561 23.64 -2.27 18.24
C ASN A 561 23.84 -0.75 18.36
N ALA A 562 23.30 -0.17 19.44
CA ALA A 562 23.55 1.21 19.82
C ALA A 562 24.37 1.27 21.12
N TYR A 563 25.44 2.06 21.13
CA TYR A 563 26.29 2.27 22.31
C TYR A 563 26.23 3.73 22.75
N ALA A 564 26.07 3.96 24.05
CA ALA A 564 26.18 5.31 24.61
C ALA A 564 27.63 5.85 24.55
N GLU A 565 28.62 4.96 24.60
CA GLU A 565 30.06 5.24 24.55
C GLU A 565 30.66 4.87 23.19
N LEU A 566 31.83 4.21 23.16
CA LEU A 566 32.52 3.81 21.93
C LEU A 566 31.92 2.52 21.35
N VAL A 567 31.61 2.54 20.05
CA VAL A 567 31.21 1.35 19.28
C VAL A 567 32.41 0.40 19.14
N PRO A 568 32.25 -0.92 19.41
CA PRO A 568 33.31 -1.90 19.15
C PRO A 568 33.76 -1.91 17.69
N ALA A 569 35.06 -2.04 17.44
CA ALA A 569 35.64 -1.88 16.10
C ALA A 569 35.21 -2.99 15.11
N ASP A 570 34.80 -4.14 15.62
CA ASP A 570 34.31 -5.31 14.88
C ASP A 570 32.81 -5.23 14.53
N GLU A 571 32.06 -4.30 15.13
CA GLU A 571 30.64 -4.08 14.88
C GLU A 571 30.39 -2.93 13.87
N LYS A 572 30.51 -3.25 12.58
CA LYS A 572 30.54 -2.25 11.50
C LYS A 572 29.23 -1.49 11.29
N HIS A 573 28.09 -2.04 11.70
CA HIS A 573 26.76 -1.44 11.50
C HIS A 573 26.16 -0.92 12.81
N SER A 574 26.84 -1.17 13.93
CA SER A 574 26.52 -0.54 15.21
C SER A 574 26.84 0.96 15.18
N PHE A 575 26.15 1.73 16.03
CA PHE A 575 26.26 3.20 16.03
C PHE A 575 26.27 3.79 17.44
N GLN A 576 26.81 4.99 17.56
CA GLN A 576 26.84 5.71 18.83
C GLN A 576 25.53 6.47 19.04
N ALA A 577 24.78 6.10 20.09
CA ALA A 577 23.59 6.82 20.52
C ALA A 577 23.29 6.52 22.00
N LYS A 578 23.19 7.57 22.82
CA LYS A 578 22.77 7.47 24.21
C LYS A 578 21.26 7.56 24.33
N ALA A 579 20.64 6.56 24.96
CA ALA A 579 19.21 6.57 25.25
C ALA A 579 18.90 7.55 26.39
N GLU A 580 17.86 8.37 26.19
CA GLU A 580 17.27 9.19 27.25
C GLU A 580 16.03 8.46 27.78
N GLN A 581 16.13 7.93 28.99
CA GLN A 581 15.07 7.11 29.59
C GLN A 581 13.76 7.90 29.74
N GLY A 582 12.67 7.31 29.25
CA GLY A 582 11.29 7.71 29.54
C GLY A 582 10.63 6.75 30.52
N GLU A 583 9.30 6.78 30.62
CA GLU A 583 8.53 5.85 31.46
C GLU A 583 8.38 4.46 30.81
N ASN A 584 8.21 3.41 31.61
CA ASN A 584 7.84 2.07 31.16
C ASN A 584 8.76 1.45 30.07
N GLY A 585 10.09 1.69 30.17
CA GLY A 585 11.06 1.18 29.20
C GLY A 585 10.91 1.83 27.81
N THR A 586 10.57 3.11 27.77
CA THR A 586 10.52 3.95 26.56
C THR A 586 11.74 4.87 26.51
N PHE A 587 11.99 5.47 25.35
CA PHE A 587 13.00 6.52 25.18
C PHE A 587 12.36 7.85 24.78
N ARG A 588 12.80 8.94 25.43
CA ARG A 588 12.40 10.31 25.06
C ARG A 588 12.99 10.72 23.72
N ASN A 589 14.12 10.14 23.34
CA ASN A 589 14.84 10.38 22.09
C ASN A 589 14.79 9.18 21.12
N ALA A 590 13.66 8.44 21.10
CA ALA A 590 13.48 7.20 20.34
C ALA A 590 13.81 7.30 18.83
N TRP A 591 13.66 8.48 18.21
CA TRP A 591 14.00 8.70 16.79
C TRP A 591 15.47 8.40 16.46
N LYS A 592 16.36 8.38 17.45
CA LYS A 592 17.77 7.95 17.26
C LYS A 592 17.91 6.44 17.05
N PHE A 593 16.89 5.65 17.34
CA PHE A 593 16.93 4.19 17.36
C PHE A 593 15.94 3.53 16.40
N ASP A 594 14.82 4.20 16.11
CA ASP A 594 13.76 3.67 15.27
C ASP A 594 14.25 3.36 13.84
N GLY A 595 13.83 2.21 13.29
CA GLY A 595 14.14 1.79 11.91
C GLY A 595 15.55 1.23 11.65
N ARG A 596 16.47 1.35 12.63
CA ARG A 596 17.92 1.12 12.45
C ARG A 596 18.38 -0.32 12.68
N ALA A 597 17.52 -1.21 13.20
CA ALA A 597 17.91 -2.60 13.38
C ALA A 597 18.09 -3.32 12.04
N ILE A 598 18.81 -4.45 12.08
CA ILE A 598 19.06 -5.33 10.93
C ILE A 598 17.76 -5.81 10.25
N ASP A 599 16.70 -6.00 11.03
CA ASP A 599 15.36 -6.42 10.55
C ASP A 599 14.43 -5.23 10.24
N GLY A 600 14.94 -4.00 10.32
CA GLY A 600 14.18 -2.76 10.08
C GLY A 600 13.36 -2.28 11.27
N MET A 601 13.30 -3.01 12.39
CA MET A 601 12.62 -2.54 13.61
C MET A 601 13.48 -1.53 14.39
N PRO A 602 12.97 -0.91 15.47
CA PRO A 602 13.80 -0.10 16.35
C PRO A 602 14.88 -0.90 17.08
N VAL A 603 16.03 -0.25 17.32
CA VAL A 603 17.07 -0.76 18.23
C VAL A 603 16.63 -0.52 19.67
N GLY A 604 16.60 -1.57 20.48
CA GLY A 604 16.03 -1.58 21.83
C GLY A 604 14.54 -1.94 21.89
N PRO A 605 13.92 -1.91 23.08
CA PRO A 605 12.57 -2.42 23.31
C PRO A 605 11.49 -1.60 22.62
N PHE A 606 10.86 -2.20 21.61
CA PHE A 606 9.86 -1.53 20.77
C PHE A 606 8.45 -2.06 20.94
N ARG A 607 7.49 -1.22 20.54
CA ARG A 607 6.07 -1.57 20.50
C ARG A 607 5.42 -0.92 19.29
N ARG A 608 4.34 -1.52 18.80
CA ARG A 608 3.51 -0.88 17.77
C ARG A 608 2.58 0.13 18.43
N GLN A 609 2.75 1.40 18.11
CA GLN A 609 2.00 2.48 18.76
C GLN A 609 1.80 3.68 17.82
N PHE A 610 0.91 4.59 18.20
CA PHE A 610 0.75 5.85 17.46
C PHE A 610 2.03 6.67 17.54
N ARG A 611 2.32 7.43 16.49
CA ARG A 611 3.42 8.38 16.50
C ARG A 611 3.16 9.53 17.48
N ASP A 612 4.18 9.93 18.26
CA ASP A 612 4.12 11.16 19.06
C ASP A 612 4.40 12.38 18.18
N VAL A 613 3.34 12.93 17.59
CA VAL A 613 3.40 14.05 16.67
C VAL A 613 2.35 15.09 17.01
N GLU A 614 2.76 16.36 16.95
CA GLU A 614 1.85 17.50 17.09
C GLU A 614 1.17 17.81 15.75
N PHE A 615 -0.13 18.08 15.77
CA PHE A 615 -0.87 18.51 14.58
C PHE A 615 -0.84 20.04 14.43
N LYS A 616 0.01 20.52 13.52
CA LYS A 616 0.29 21.93 13.26
C LYS A 616 -0.37 22.39 11.95
N ILE A 617 -1.03 23.54 12.00
CA ILE A 617 -1.66 24.19 10.85
C ILE A 617 -0.86 25.43 10.49
N ASP A 618 -0.48 25.57 9.22
CA ASP A 618 0.16 26.77 8.70
C ASP A 618 -0.84 27.94 8.66
N PRO A 619 -0.38 29.20 8.71
CA PRO A 619 -1.27 30.35 8.54
C PRO A 619 -2.13 30.22 7.27
N PRO A 620 -3.47 30.36 7.36
CA PRO A 620 -4.35 30.27 6.20
C PRO A 620 -4.00 31.30 5.14
N ARG A 621 -4.02 30.88 3.87
CA ARG A 621 -3.80 31.78 2.73
C ARG A 621 -5.11 32.03 2.00
N ILE A 622 -5.39 33.30 1.69
CA ILE A 622 -6.57 33.71 0.93
C ILE A 622 -6.10 34.29 -0.38
N HIS A 623 -6.63 33.76 -1.48
CA HIS A 623 -6.20 34.13 -2.82
C HIS A 623 -7.32 33.84 -3.84
N SER A 624 -7.06 34.08 -5.13
CA SER A 624 -8.09 34.01 -6.18
C SER A 624 -9.33 34.85 -5.82
N LEU A 625 -9.12 35.98 -5.12
CA LEU A 625 -10.17 36.73 -4.45
C LEU A 625 -10.74 37.79 -5.39
N SER A 626 -12.06 37.76 -5.56
CA SER A 626 -12.82 38.66 -6.42
C SER A 626 -14.02 39.23 -5.67
N PRO A 627 -14.79 40.14 -6.30
CA PRO A 627 -16.01 40.65 -5.69
C PRO A 627 -17.05 39.57 -5.37
N LYS A 628 -17.03 38.41 -6.05
CA LYS A 628 -18.04 37.35 -5.92
C LYS A 628 -17.52 35.97 -5.50
N SER A 629 -16.21 35.76 -5.47
CA SER A 629 -15.61 34.48 -5.08
C SER A 629 -14.24 34.65 -4.42
N GLY A 630 -13.75 33.60 -3.77
CA GLY A 630 -12.39 33.53 -3.25
C GLY A 630 -12.01 32.10 -2.88
N VAL A 631 -10.71 31.86 -2.66
CA VAL A 631 -10.22 30.56 -2.20
C VAL A 631 -9.50 30.71 -0.87
N ILE A 632 -9.90 29.91 0.12
CA ILE A 632 -9.17 29.72 1.38
C ILE A 632 -8.32 28.45 1.26
N THR A 633 -7.01 28.59 1.45
CA THR A 633 -6.08 27.46 1.49
C THR A 633 -5.63 27.19 2.92
N LEU A 634 -5.81 25.94 3.35
CA LEU A 634 -5.36 25.43 4.65
C LEU A 634 -4.28 24.37 4.42
N SER A 635 -3.14 24.48 5.10
CA SER A 635 -2.02 23.52 5.04
C SER A 635 -1.62 23.05 6.44
N ALA A 636 -1.10 21.83 6.53
CA ALA A 636 -0.66 21.24 7.79
C ALA A 636 0.50 20.25 7.60
N ASN A 637 1.15 19.92 8.71
CA ASN A 637 2.24 18.93 8.74
C ASN A 637 1.74 17.47 8.54
N LEU A 638 0.48 17.20 8.88
CA LEU A 638 -0.17 15.90 8.73
C LEU A 638 -1.40 15.99 7.82
N PRO A 639 -1.74 14.90 7.09
CA PRO A 639 -2.98 14.84 6.34
C PRO A 639 -4.20 15.02 7.25
N PHE A 640 -5.16 15.84 6.84
CA PHE A 640 -6.33 16.17 7.65
C PHE A 640 -7.63 16.20 6.86
N ARG A 641 -8.72 16.07 7.62
CA ARG A 641 -10.13 16.25 7.20
C ARG A 641 -10.85 17.13 8.23
N GLY A 642 -12.06 17.58 7.95
CA GLY A 642 -12.84 18.35 8.94
C GLY A 642 -13.82 19.33 8.33
N ASP A 643 -13.99 20.47 8.99
CA ASP A 643 -15.00 21.46 8.63
C ASP A 643 -14.40 22.86 8.56
N LEU A 644 -14.70 23.58 7.47
CA LEU A 644 -14.56 25.04 7.37
C LEU A 644 -15.95 25.66 7.58
N TYR A 645 -16.01 26.68 8.43
CA TYR A 645 -17.19 27.51 8.64
C TYR A 645 -16.91 28.92 8.16
N TRP A 646 -17.87 29.56 7.48
CA TRP A 646 -17.72 30.93 7.00
C TRP A 646 -19.05 31.71 6.96
N GLY A 647 -19.00 33.04 6.82
CA GLY A 647 -20.20 33.86 6.67
C GLY A 647 -19.92 35.37 6.71
N ALA A 648 -20.94 36.18 6.46
CA ALA A 648 -20.86 37.65 6.51
C ALA A 648 -20.77 38.20 7.96
N ASP A 649 -20.95 37.33 8.96
CA ASP A 649 -20.84 37.65 10.38
C ASP A 649 -19.99 36.63 11.15
N LYS A 650 -19.66 36.95 12.41
CA LYS A 650 -18.82 36.13 13.29
C LYS A 650 -19.40 34.75 13.62
N LYS A 651 -20.69 34.47 13.36
CA LYS A 651 -21.30 33.15 13.63
C LYS A 651 -20.79 32.09 12.66
N CYS A 652 -20.39 32.50 11.44
CA CYS A 652 -19.93 31.61 10.38
C CYS A 652 -20.94 30.47 10.11
N ALA A 653 -22.16 30.84 9.70
CA ALA A 653 -23.28 29.89 9.56
C ALA A 653 -23.11 28.89 8.41
N ASN A 654 -22.35 29.23 7.37
CA ASN A 654 -22.10 28.34 6.25
C ASN A 654 -21.03 27.31 6.63
N ARG A 655 -21.21 26.06 6.21
CA ARG A 655 -20.29 24.94 6.50
C ARG A 655 -19.88 24.24 5.21
N ILE A 656 -18.58 24.02 5.06
CA ILE A 656 -17.99 23.20 4.00
C ILE A 656 -17.27 22.03 4.68
N VAL A 657 -17.62 20.81 4.28
CA VAL A 657 -17.01 19.58 4.81
C VAL A 657 -15.81 19.20 3.94
N LEU A 658 -14.65 19.05 4.57
CA LEU A 658 -13.41 18.58 3.97
C LEU A 658 -13.31 17.07 4.22
N GLU A 659 -13.86 16.25 3.33
CA GLU A 659 -13.92 14.80 3.54
C GLU A 659 -12.62 14.07 3.18
N ASN A 660 -11.93 14.52 2.13
CA ASN A 660 -10.68 13.91 1.67
C ASN A 660 -9.55 14.22 2.65
N THR A 661 -8.69 13.23 2.90
CA THR A 661 -7.51 13.43 3.74
C THR A 661 -6.36 13.98 2.89
N SER A 662 -5.89 15.19 3.19
CA SER A 662 -4.78 15.84 2.49
C SER A 662 -3.99 16.73 3.45
N CYS A 663 -2.69 16.95 3.19
CA CYS A 663 -1.90 17.94 3.92
C CYS A 663 -2.28 19.38 3.53
N THR A 664 -2.93 19.57 2.38
CA THR A 664 -3.37 20.87 1.90
C THR A 664 -4.77 20.77 1.29
N HIS A 665 -5.64 21.70 1.65
CA HIS A 665 -6.98 21.87 1.09
C HIS A 665 -7.12 23.27 0.50
N HIS A 666 -7.52 23.35 -0.77
CA HIS A 666 -8.03 24.56 -1.39
C HIS A 666 -9.54 24.53 -1.29
N ILE A 667 -10.16 25.65 -0.90
CA ILE A 667 -11.59 25.70 -0.57
C ILE A 667 -12.19 26.95 -1.23
N GLY A 668 -12.88 26.74 -2.34
CA GLY A 668 -13.62 27.77 -3.04
C GLY A 668 -14.84 28.23 -2.26
N ILE A 669 -15.03 29.55 -2.21
CA ILE A 669 -16.19 30.21 -1.64
C ILE A 669 -16.80 31.08 -2.73
N ASP A 670 -18.06 30.82 -3.05
CA ASP A 670 -18.82 31.52 -4.09
C ASP A 670 -19.96 32.37 -3.48
N GLY A 671 -20.53 33.25 -4.28
CA GLY A 671 -21.69 34.08 -3.89
C GLY A 671 -21.36 35.22 -2.93
N LEU A 672 -20.09 35.66 -2.93
CA LEU A 672 -19.65 36.79 -2.12
C LEU A 672 -20.22 38.11 -2.68
N GLN A 673 -20.21 39.15 -1.84
CA GLN A 673 -20.64 40.50 -2.19
C GLN A 673 -19.42 41.43 -2.35
N PRO A 674 -19.43 42.36 -3.31
CA PRO A 674 -18.32 43.30 -3.52
C PRO A 674 -18.03 44.19 -2.30
N GLY A 675 -16.76 44.33 -1.91
CA GLY A 675 -16.33 45.20 -0.81
C GLY A 675 -16.76 44.76 0.60
N GLN A 676 -17.34 43.57 0.74
CA GLN A 676 -17.88 43.05 1.99
C GLN A 676 -16.80 42.31 2.80
N GLN A 677 -16.81 42.49 4.11
CA GLN A 677 -16.02 41.69 5.04
C GLN A 677 -16.73 40.37 5.36
N TYR A 678 -15.96 39.28 5.37
CA TYR A 678 -16.37 37.93 5.72
C TYR A 678 -15.52 37.38 6.87
N TYR A 679 -16.08 36.38 7.54
CA TYR A 679 -15.50 35.70 8.69
C TYR A 679 -15.40 34.21 8.40
N PHE A 680 -14.36 33.55 8.90
CA PHE A 680 -14.22 32.10 8.83
C PHE A 680 -13.52 31.50 10.05
N ARG A 681 -13.77 30.22 10.30
CA ARG A 681 -13.10 29.39 11.31
C ARG A 681 -13.11 27.93 10.87
N PHE A 682 -12.25 27.10 11.44
CA PHE A 682 -12.19 25.68 11.10
C PHE A 682 -12.07 24.77 12.32
N ARG A 683 -12.54 23.53 12.13
CA ARG A 683 -12.29 22.40 13.02
C ARG A 683 -11.75 21.24 12.20
N LEU A 684 -10.46 20.96 12.37
CA LEU A 684 -9.75 19.96 11.59
C LEU A 684 -9.37 18.77 12.47
N SER A 685 -9.26 17.59 11.87
CA SER A 685 -8.86 16.36 12.53
C SER A 685 -7.85 15.60 11.67
N SER A 686 -6.82 15.07 12.31
CA SER A 686 -5.82 14.20 11.69
C SER A 686 -5.70 12.88 12.47
N TYR A 687 -5.29 11.82 11.77
CA TYR A 687 -5.14 10.47 12.30
C TYR A 687 -3.68 10.05 12.14
N PRO A 688 -2.85 10.17 13.19
CA PRO A 688 -1.46 9.78 13.10
C PRO A 688 -1.35 8.28 12.80
N ALA A 689 -0.36 7.92 11.98
CA ALA A 689 -0.07 6.52 11.70
C ALA A 689 0.44 5.80 12.97
N GLN A 690 0.32 4.47 12.96
CA GLN A 690 1.03 3.63 13.91
C GLN A 690 2.35 3.18 13.31
N CYS A 691 3.41 3.21 14.12
CA CYS A 691 4.73 2.71 13.77
C CYS A 691 5.25 1.79 14.88
N PHE A 692 6.31 1.03 14.58
CA PHE A 692 7.09 0.37 15.60
C PHE A 692 8.09 1.40 16.13
N SER A 693 8.02 1.70 17.42
CA SER A 693 8.87 2.71 18.04
C SER A 693 9.11 2.42 19.51
N ASN A 694 10.22 2.93 20.03
CA ASN A 694 10.53 2.91 21.45
C ASN A 694 9.99 4.16 22.18
N ALA A 695 9.36 5.08 21.45
CA ALA A 695 8.94 6.38 21.97
C ALA A 695 8.03 6.29 23.20
N GLU A 696 8.19 7.28 24.08
CA GLU A 696 7.22 7.59 25.12
C GLU A 696 6.00 8.28 24.50
N LEU A 697 4.79 7.83 24.82
CA LEU A 697 3.58 8.53 24.40
C LEU A 697 2.98 9.31 25.56
N LYS A 698 2.98 10.65 25.45
CA LYS A 698 2.33 11.53 26.45
C LYS A 698 0.83 11.26 26.58
N LYS A 699 0.17 10.92 25.47
CA LYS A 699 -1.26 10.52 25.41
C LYS A 699 -1.49 9.71 24.15
N LYS A 700 -2.42 8.75 24.17
CA LYS A 700 -2.89 8.03 22.97
C LYS A 700 -3.72 9.00 22.09
N PRO A 701 -3.18 9.56 21.00
CA PRO A 701 -3.92 10.48 20.16
C PRO A 701 -4.53 9.64 19.04
N GLU A 702 -5.66 8.97 19.31
CA GLU A 702 -6.39 8.29 18.23
C GLU A 702 -6.84 9.28 17.15
N VAL A 703 -7.11 10.53 17.57
CA VAL A 703 -7.44 11.65 16.70
C VAL A 703 -6.80 12.92 17.26
N LEU A 704 -6.05 13.62 16.43
CA LEU A 704 -5.54 14.96 16.71
C LEU A 704 -6.56 15.99 16.20
N VAL A 705 -6.95 16.97 17.01
CA VAL A 705 -7.99 17.96 16.66
C VAL A 705 -7.45 19.37 16.80
N CYS A 706 -7.60 20.18 15.76
CA CYS A 706 -7.29 21.60 15.77
C CYS A 706 -8.57 22.44 15.60
N ARG A 707 -8.71 23.52 16.36
CA ARG A 707 -9.79 24.50 16.24
C ARG A 707 -9.20 25.90 16.10
N SER A 708 -9.61 26.64 15.07
CA SER A 708 -9.16 28.03 14.91
C SER A 708 -10.01 29.01 15.73
N LYS A 709 -9.44 30.18 16.00
CA LYS A 709 -10.24 31.39 16.29
C LYS A 709 -10.95 31.86 15.01
N VAL A 710 -11.92 32.75 15.15
CA VAL A 710 -12.55 33.43 14.00
C VAL A 710 -11.53 34.37 13.37
N GLN A 711 -11.38 34.26 12.05
CA GLN A 711 -10.52 35.06 11.20
C GLN A 711 -11.37 35.81 10.17
N THR A 712 -10.81 36.81 9.49
CA THR A 712 -11.54 37.66 8.55
C THR A 712 -10.82 37.84 7.22
N PHE A 713 -11.59 38.20 6.19
CA PHE A 713 -11.10 38.70 4.91
C PHE A 713 -12.13 39.65 4.29
N SER A 714 -11.71 40.49 3.35
CA SER A 714 -12.61 41.42 2.66
C SER A 714 -12.47 41.25 1.15
N THR A 715 -13.60 41.17 0.45
CA THR A 715 -13.60 41.10 -1.02
C THR A 715 -13.23 42.46 -1.62
N PRO A 716 -12.58 42.49 -2.79
CA PRO A 716 -12.44 43.72 -3.55
C PRO A 716 -13.82 44.20 -4.06
N LYS A 717 -13.92 45.50 -4.35
CA LYS A 717 -15.14 46.10 -4.93
C LYS A 717 -15.30 45.81 -6.43
N MET A 718 -14.18 45.69 -7.14
CA MET A 718 -14.14 45.50 -8.59
C MET A 718 -13.29 44.27 -8.92
N TYR A 719 -13.56 43.66 -10.06
CA TYR A 719 -12.69 42.62 -10.59
C TYR A 719 -11.36 43.21 -11.05
N GLN A 720 -10.30 42.41 -11.00
CA GLN A 720 -9.05 42.75 -11.67
C GLN A 720 -9.23 42.68 -13.20
N GLU A 721 -8.35 43.34 -13.94
CA GLU A 721 -8.28 43.17 -15.40
C GLU A 721 -7.93 41.72 -15.74
N THR A 722 -8.62 41.17 -16.75
CA THR A 722 -8.34 39.82 -17.25
C THR A 722 -6.99 39.78 -17.92
N LYS A 723 -6.18 38.78 -17.59
CA LYS A 723 -4.86 38.55 -18.20
C LYS A 723 -4.82 37.19 -18.89
N GLU A 724 -3.92 37.09 -19.85
CA GLU A 724 -3.52 35.82 -20.43
C GLU A 724 -2.07 35.51 -20.05
N TYR A 725 -1.86 34.31 -19.50
CA TYR A 725 -0.55 33.80 -19.15
C TYR A 725 -0.16 32.64 -20.06
N PHE A 726 1.14 32.49 -20.30
CA PHE A 726 1.71 31.46 -21.15
C PHE A 726 2.70 30.60 -20.37
N VAL A 727 2.69 29.31 -20.66
CA VAL A 727 3.63 28.34 -20.09
C VAL A 727 4.23 27.47 -21.20
N SER A 728 5.54 27.20 -21.13
CA SER A 728 6.31 26.36 -22.04
C SER A 728 7.40 25.62 -21.24
N PRO A 729 7.76 24.36 -21.58
CA PRO A 729 8.82 23.64 -20.85
C PRO A 729 10.20 24.32 -20.89
N GLU A 730 10.43 25.18 -21.88
CA GLU A 730 11.64 25.97 -22.07
C GLU A 730 11.59 27.34 -21.36
N GLY A 731 10.47 27.67 -20.72
CA GLY A 731 10.26 28.92 -19.99
C GLY A 731 11.00 28.99 -18.65
N SER A 732 10.64 29.99 -17.83
CA SER A 732 11.13 30.12 -16.45
C SER A 732 10.00 30.53 -15.51
N ASP A 733 9.87 29.86 -14.37
CA ASP A 733 8.91 30.25 -13.31
C ASP A 733 9.27 31.58 -12.63
N SER A 734 10.43 32.17 -12.97
CA SER A 734 10.79 33.54 -12.59
C SER A 734 10.44 34.59 -13.64
N ALA A 735 9.88 34.18 -14.79
CA ALA A 735 9.51 35.08 -15.88
C ALA A 735 8.19 35.81 -15.61
N ALA A 736 7.78 36.71 -16.50
CA ALA A 736 6.52 37.45 -16.37
C ALA A 736 5.26 36.65 -16.77
N GLY A 737 5.43 35.48 -17.39
CA GLY A 737 4.31 34.65 -17.89
C GLY A 737 3.65 35.18 -19.16
N THR A 738 4.33 36.05 -19.91
CA THR A 738 3.85 36.56 -21.22
C THR A 738 4.20 35.58 -22.34
N GLU A 739 3.65 35.77 -23.54
CA GLU A 739 3.95 34.89 -24.69
C GLU A 739 5.45 34.82 -25.02
N SER A 740 6.17 35.95 -24.91
CA SER A 740 7.62 36.03 -25.17
C SER A 740 8.48 35.64 -23.96
N GLN A 741 7.89 35.60 -22.76
CA GLN A 741 8.55 35.22 -21.51
C GLN A 741 7.64 34.28 -20.69
N PRO A 742 7.40 33.05 -21.18
CA PRO A 742 6.46 32.12 -20.56
C PRO A 742 7.02 31.54 -19.25
N PHE A 743 6.11 31.09 -18.38
CA PHE A 743 6.46 30.26 -17.23
C PHE A 743 6.98 28.88 -17.67
N ALA A 744 7.70 28.19 -16.78
CA ALA A 744 8.21 26.84 -17.05
C ALA A 744 7.20 25.74 -16.70
N THR A 745 6.43 25.92 -15.62
CA THR A 745 5.53 24.91 -15.07
C THR A 745 4.07 25.36 -15.05
N ILE A 746 3.16 24.43 -15.33
CA ILE A 746 1.71 24.67 -15.31
C ILE A 746 1.28 24.93 -13.87
N SER A 747 1.83 24.18 -12.91
CA SER A 747 1.55 24.36 -11.47
C SER A 747 1.92 25.75 -10.96
N HIS A 748 3.01 26.35 -11.46
CA HIS A 748 3.31 27.75 -11.16
C HIS A 748 2.29 28.69 -11.81
N ALA A 749 1.99 28.49 -13.10
CA ALA A 749 1.11 29.37 -13.85
C ALA A 749 -0.32 29.42 -13.29
N VAL A 750 -0.89 28.28 -12.88
CA VAL A 750 -2.25 28.23 -12.29
C VAL A 750 -2.37 28.98 -10.96
N LEU A 751 -1.27 29.16 -10.22
CA LEU A 751 -1.25 29.94 -8.98
C LEU A 751 -1.37 31.46 -9.23
N GLN A 752 -1.15 31.92 -10.46
CA GLN A 752 -1.21 33.33 -10.83
C GLN A 752 -2.61 33.78 -11.29
N LEU A 753 -3.50 32.83 -11.60
CA LEU A 753 -4.78 33.10 -12.22
C LEU A 753 -5.79 33.74 -11.25
N GLN A 754 -6.55 34.69 -11.77
CA GLN A 754 -7.71 35.33 -11.14
C GLN A 754 -8.98 35.10 -11.98
N PRO A 755 -10.18 35.32 -11.43
CA PRO A 755 -11.43 35.15 -12.20
C PRO A 755 -11.45 35.89 -13.54
N GLY A 756 -11.65 35.14 -14.62
CA GLY A 756 -11.66 35.61 -16.00
C GLY A 756 -10.33 35.49 -16.74
N ASP A 757 -9.25 35.12 -16.06
CA ASP A 757 -7.95 34.92 -16.70
C ASP A 757 -7.92 33.68 -17.59
N THR A 758 -6.99 33.69 -18.54
CA THR A 758 -6.68 32.55 -19.41
C THR A 758 -5.25 32.09 -19.21
N LEU A 759 -5.04 30.77 -19.12
CA LEU A 759 -3.74 30.12 -19.19
C LEU A 759 -3.62 29.36 -20.51
N THR A 760 -2.65 29.74 -21.33
CA THR A 760 -2.32 29.08 -22.59
C THR A 760 -1.05 28.23 -22.42
N ILE A 761 -1.24 26.92 -22.56
CA ILE A 761 -0.19 25.91 -22.38
C ILE A 761 0.40 25.54 -23.74
N ARG A 762 1.66 25.91 -23.96
CA ARG A 762 2.41 25.53 -25.17
C ARG A 762 2.68 24.03 -25.18
N GLY A 763 2.80 23.47 -26.36
CA GLY A 763 3.12 22.07 -26.59
C GLY A 763 4.48 21.71 -26.01
N GLY A 764 4.59 20.46 -25.56
CA GLY A 764 5.78 19.98 -24.89
C GLY A 764 5.43 18.99 -23.79
N THR A 765 6.45 18.56 -23.05
CA THR A 765 6.30 17.57 -21.98
C THR A 765 6.49 18.24 -20.61
N TYR A 766 5.46 18.20 -19.78
CA TYR A 766 5.45 18.74 -18.43
C TYR A 766 5.50 17.62 -17.41
N ALA A 767 6.49 17.67 -16.53
CA ALA A 767 6.76 16.65 -15.53
C ALA A 767 5.98 16.92 -14.23
N GLU A 768 4.64 17.01 -14.26
CA GLU A 768 3.88 17.46 -13.09
C GLU A 768 2.46 16.90 -12.95
N THR A 769 2.00 16.81 -11.70
CA THR A 769 0.57 16.74 -11.32
C THR A 769 0.08 18.16 -11.02
N VAL A 770 -0.87 18.66 -11.80
CA VAL A 770 -1.37 20.03 -11.66
C VAL A 770 -2.53 20.07 -10.67
N ASN A 771 -2.27 20.57 -9.46
CA ASN A 771 -3.36 20.98 -8.56
C ASN A 771 -3.85 22.36 -9.00
N VAL A 772 -5.15 22.55 -9.20
CA VAL A 772 -5.74 23.85 -9.57
C VAL A 772 -6.36 24.46 -8.31
N PRO A 773 -5.69 25.44 -7.68
CA PRO A 773 -6.11 25.97 -6.39
C PRO A 773 -6.97 27.23 -6.51
N VAL A 774 -7.47 27.55 -7.71
CA VAL A 774 -8.14 28.82 -8.03
C VAL A 774 -9.58 28.56 -8.49
N SER A 775 -10.46 29.53 -8.27
CA SER A 775 -11.86 29.52 -8.72
C SER A 775 -12.14 30.73 -9.59
N GLY A 776 -12.89 30.55 -10.66
CA GLY A 776 -13.51 31.67 -11.39
C GLY A 776 -14.81 32.14 -10.75
N THR A 777 -15.57 32.94 -11.48
CA THR A 777 -17.00 33.16 -11.22
C THR A 777 -17.83 32.71 -12.40
N GLU A 778 -19.15 32.62 -12.24
CA GLU A 778 -20.05 32.24 -13.35
C GLU A 778 -19.93 33.21 -14.54
N GLU A 779 -19.75 34.50 -14.28
CA GLU A 779 -19.61 35.53 -15.31
C GLU A 779 -18.17 35.69 -15.84
N ARG A 780 -17.18 35.24 -15.05
CA ARG A 780 -15.76 35.32 -15.36
C ARG A 780 -15.07 34.00 -15.02
N PRO A 781 -15.36 32.92 -15.76
CA PRO A 781 -14.69 31.64 -15.55
C PRO A 781 -13.21 31.74 -15.89
N ILE A 782 -12.38 30.95 -15.22
CA ILE A 782 -10.96 30.81 -15.58
C ILE A 782 -10.84 29.79 -16.72
N THR A 783 -10.07 30.11 -17.76
CA THR A 783 -9.84 29.22 -18.89
C THR A 783 -8.42 28.66 -18.85
N ILE A 784 -8.29 27.34 -18.88
CA ILE A 784 -7.01 26.63 -19.00
C ILE A 784 -7.04 25.89 -20.32
N ARG A 785 -6.20 26.32 -21.27
CA ARG A 785 -6.23 25.82 -22.64
C ARG A 785 -4.88 25.38 -23.17
N GLY A 786 -4.88 24.40 -24.07
CA GLY A 786 -3.71 24.13 -24.90
C GLY A 786 -3.57 25.17 -26.01
N ALA A 787 -2.34 25.52 -26.36
CA ALA A 787 -2.07 26.32 -27.54
C ALA A 787 -2.55 25.59 -28.80
N LYS A 788 -3.13 26.33 -29.74
CA LYS A 788 -3.86 25.76 -30.88
C LYS A 788 -2.97 24.82 -31.72
N GLY A 789 -3.36 23.56 -31.82
CA GLY A 789 -2.64 22.54 -32.60
C GLY A 789 -1.37 22.01 -31.92
N GLU A 790 -0.99 22.55 -30.77
CA GLU A 790 0.15 22.10 -30.00
C GLU A 790 -0.24 20.96 -29.04
N LYS A 791 0.68 20.04 -28.76
CA LYS A 791 0.42 18.84 -27.95
C LYS A 791 1.01 18.98 -26.55
N VAL A 792 0.15 19.14 -25.55
CA VAL A 792 0.53 19.21 -24.13
C VAL A 792 0.60 17.80 -23.54
N ARG A 793 1.79 17.32 -23.19
CA ARG A 793 1.98 16.00 -22.58
C ARG A 793 2.29 16.13 -21.09
N LEU A 794 1.46 15.59 -20.22
CA LEU A 794 1.77 15.46 -18.79
C LEU A 794 2.48 14.11 -18.52
N CYS A 795 3.58 14.11 -17.76
CA CYS A 795 4.30 12.90 -17.36
C CYS A 795 4.94 13.07 -15.97
N ALA A 796 5.53 12.01 -15.40
CA ALA A 796 6.20 12.12 -14.10
C ALA A 796 7.68 12.54 -14.21
N GLY A 797 8.19 12.87 -15.40
CA GLY A 797 9.58 13.33 -15.60
C GLY A 797 10.68 12.25 -15.56
N LEU A 798 10.56 11.20 -14.73
CA LEU A 798 11.59 10.15 -14.57
C LEU A 798 11.22 8.77 -15.15
N GLY A 799 10.27 8.75 -16.10
CA GLY A 799 9.80 7.53 -16.77
C GLY A 799 8.71 6.76 -16.00
N GLY A 800 8.36 7.20 -14.78
CA GLY A 800 7.17 6.71 -14.07
C GLY A 800 5.88 7.36 -14.62
N PRO A 801 4.71 6.71 -14.49
CA PRO A 801 3.44 7.35 -14.73
C PRO A 801 3.05 8.37 -13.65
N LEU A 802 2.29 9.38 -14.04
CA LEU A 802 1.62 10.28 -13.11
C LEU A 802 0.40 9.60 -12.48
N ALA A 803 0.21 9.87 -11.18
CA ALA A 803 -1.00 9.49 -10.50
C ALA A 803 -2.22 10.28 -11.01
N ASP A 804 -2.08 11.58 -11.25
CA ASP A 804 -3.15 12.41 -11.80
C ASP A 804 -2.59 13.43 -12.79
N GLY A 805 -3.40 13.89 -13.74
CA GLY A 805 -3.05 15.02 -14.60
C GLY A 805 -3.41 16.34 -13.93
N PHE A 806 -4.70 16.69 -13.97
CA PHE A 806 -5.29 17.84 -13.29
C PHE A 806 -6.13 17.40 -12.08
N ARG A 807 -5.87 17.98 -10.91
CA ARG A 807 -6.71 17.86 -9.71
C ARG A 807 -7.45 19.17 -9.46
N VAL A 808 -8.78 19.11 -9.61
CA VAL A 808 -9.70 20.24 -9.40
C VAL A 808 -10.62 19.88 -8.24
N ILE A 809 -10.27 20.35 -7.05
CA ILE A 809 -10.90 19.91 -5.80
C ILE A 809 -11.42 21.13 -5.03
N ASN A 810 -12.71 21.13 -4.70
CA ASN A 810 -13.44 22.19 -3.99
C ASN A 810 -13.38 23.59 -4.64
N VAL A 811 -13.05 23.68 -5.93
CA VAL A 811 -13.01 24.94 -6.69
C VAL A 811 -13.96 24.86 -7.89
N SER A 812 -14.36 26.02 -8.43
CA SER A 812 -15.51 26.13 -9.33
C SER A 812 -15.24 27.10 -10.48
N ASN A 813 -16.11 27.05 -11.51
CA ASN A 813 -16.14 27.98 -12.63
C ASN A 813 -14.85 27.95 -13.46
N LEU A 814 -14.52 26.76 -13.97
CA LEU A 814 -13.31 26.49 -14.74
C LEU A 814 -13.66 25.89 -16.10
N ILE A 815 -12.93 26.32 -17.12
CA ILE A 815 -13.01 25.80 -18.48
C ILE A 815 -11.66 25.16 -18.82
N PHE A 816 -11.69 23.89 -19.20
CA PHE A 816 -10.55 23.16 -19.76
C PHE A 816 -10.79 22.92 -21.24
N GLU A 817 -9.87 23.36 -22.10
CA GLU A 817 -10.04 23.20 -23.54
C GLU A 817 -8.76 22.92 -24.34
N ASP A 818 -8.90 22.23 -25.47
CA ASP A 818 -7.82 22.01 -26.43
C ASP A 818 -6.57 21.29 -25.86
N LEU A 819 -6.77 20.38 -24.89
CA LEU A 819 -5.68 19.64 -24.24
C LEU A 819 -5.52 18.22 -24.80
N TYR A 820 -4.26 17.79 -24.90
CA TYR A 820 -3.83 16.48 -25.42
C TYR A 820 -3.25 15.58 -24.33
N LEU A 821 -4.06 15.11 -23.39
CA LEU A 821 -3.61 14.34 -22.22
C LEU A 821 -3.29 12.88 -22.56
N ILE A 822 -2.11 12.64 -23.16
CA ILE A 822 -1.66 11.33 -23.65
C ILE A 822 -0.41 10.87 -22.89
N GLY A 823 -0.37 9.62 -22.42
CA GLY A 823 0.83 9.00 -21.84
C GLY A 823 0.86 8.89 -20.30
N HIS A 824 -0.29 9.00 -19.66
CA HIS A 824 -0.48 8.63 -18.26
C HIS A 824 -0.41 7.10 -18.11
N GLY A 825 0.07 6.57 -16.99
CA GLY A 825 0.06 5.12 -16.71
C GLY A 825 -0.42 4.86 -15.28
N ALA A 826 -0.41 3.60 -14.82
CA ALA A 826 -1.01 3.25 -13.52
C ALA A 826 -0.40 4.02 -12.33
N ALA A 827 -1.24 4.76 -11.58
CA ALA A 827 -0.93 5.49 -10.35
C ALA A 827 -0.52 4.59 -9.17
N GLU A 828 -0.19 5.18 -8.01
CA GLU A 828 0.20 4.50 -6.75
C GLU A 828 -0.76 3.49 -6.15
N ASP A 829 -2.02 3.68 -6.46
CA ASP A 829 -3.15 2.85 -6.09
C ASP A 829 -3.84 2.26 -7.34
N GLY A 830 -3.24 2.47 -8.52
CA GLY A 830 -3.43 1.87 -9.85
C GLY A 830 -4.82 1.36 -10.21
N PHE A 831 -5.78 2.10 -9.69
CA PHE A 831 -7.17 2.24 -10.10
C PHE A 831 -7.53 3.73 -10.24
N THR A 832 -6.54 4.62 -10.31
CA THR A 832 -6.72 6.06 -10.08
C THR A 832 -5.81 6.94 -10.93
N SER A 833 -5.11 6.36 -11.91
CA SER A 833 -4.51 7.22 -12.94
C SER A 833 -5.62 7.97 -13.65
N VAL A 834 -5.81 9.24 -13.29
CA VAL A 834 -6.90 10.09 -13.77
C VAL A 834 -6.29 11.37 -14.33
N PRO A 835 -6.24 11.54 -15.66
CA PRO A 835 -5.84 12.77 -16.34
C PRO A 835 -6.61 14.00 -15.85
N MET A 836 -7.87 13.85 -15.42
CA MET A 836 -8.62 14.93 -14.81
C MET A 836 -9.58 14.45 -13.69
N GLN A 837 -9.28 14.86 -12.47
CA GLN A 837 -10.07 14.59 -11.28
C GLN A 837 -10.84 15.85 -10.87
N LEU A 838 -12.16 15.74 -10.75
CA LEU A 838 -13.07 16.79 -10.32
C LEU A 838 -13.74 16.33 -9.02
N VAL A 839 -13.55 17.04 -7.90
CA VAL A 839 -14.17 16.67 -6.62
C VAL A 839 -14.80 17.89 -5.97
N ASN A 840 -16.09 17.80 -5.64
CA ASN A 840 -16.86 18.85 -4.98
C ASN A 840 -16.77 20.20 -5.72
N THR A 841 -16.93 20.16 -7.04
CA THR A 841 -16.80 21.32 -7.93
C THR A 841 -18.15 21.77 -8.45
N LYS A 842 -18.25 23.02 -8.89
CA LYS A 842 -19.44 23.56 -9.59
C LYS A 842 -19.03 24.21 -10.90
N ASN A 843 -19.86 24.03 -11.94
CA ASN A 843 -19.73 24.70 -13.24
C ASN A 843 -18.34 24.46 -13.87
N ILE A 844 -18.07 23.20 -14.21
CA ILE A 844 -16.83 22.78 -14.87
C ILE A 844 -17.15 22.41 -16.31
N ILE A 845 -16.47 23.05 -17.25
CA ILE A 845 -16.58 22.75 -18.68
C ILE A 845 -15.28 22.09 -19.13
N VAL A 846 -15.39 20.90 -19.70
CA VAL A 846 -14.29 20.16 -20.30
C VAL A 846 -14.64 19.96 -21.77
N ARG A 847 -13.91 20.62 -22.67
CA ARG A 847 -14.24 20.59 -24.09
C ARG A 847 -13.03 20.36 -24.98
N ARG A 848 -13.16 19.58 -26.04
CA ARG A 848 -12.06 19.33 -26.99
C ARG A 848 -10.80 18.82 -26.28
N LEU A 849 -10.95 17.75 -25.47
CA LEU A 849 -9.83 17.00 -24.89
C LEU A 849 -9.59 15.69 -25.63
N LEU A 850 -8.32 15.38 -25.95
CA LEU A 850 -7.89 14.07 -26.46
C LEU A 850 -7.12 13.37 -25.35
N VAL A 851 -7.71 12.31 -24.79
CA VAL A 851 -7.18 11.61 -23.62
C VAL A 851 -6.90 10.14 -23.91
N GLY A 852 -5.65 9.73 -23.71
CA GLY A 852 -5.24 8.35 -23.95
C GLY A 852 -4.07 7.81 -23.09
N GLY A 853 -4.01 6.49 -22.94
CA GLY A 853 -2.97 5.78 -22.19
C GLY A 853 -3.26 5.58 -20.69
N ALA A 854 -4.20 6.32 -20.10
CA ALA A 854 -4.56 6.23 -18.67
C ALA A 854 -5.52 5.07 -18.33
N LEU A 855 -5.62 4.70 -17.05
CA LEU A 855 -6.64 3.75 -16.58
C LEU A 855 -8.03 4.39 -16.55
N HIS A 856 -8.21 5.53 -15.90
CA HIS A 856 -9.47 6.30 -15.92
C HIS A 856 -9.19 7.64 -16.59
N LYS A 857 -10.14 8.29 -17.27
CA LYS A 857 -9.82 9.54 -18.03
C LYS A 857 -10.34 10.79 -17.36
N ILE A 858 -11.65 10.82 -17.06
CA ILE A 858 -12.24 11.88 -16.26
C ILE A 858 -13.02 11.23 -15.12
N ARG A 859 -12.72 11.65 -13.89
CA ARG A 859 -13.45 11.22 -12.70
C ARG A 859 -14.05 12.43 -12.01
N ALA A 860 -15.36 12.44 -11.83
CA ALA A 860 -16.09 13.52 -11.16
C ALA A 860 -16.83 13.01 -9.92
N GLU A 861 -16.69 13.69 -8.79
CA GLU A 861 -17.30 13.29 -7.52
C GLU A 861 -17.96 14.46 -6.82
N LYS A 862 -19.24 14.31 -6.44
CA LYS A 862 -20.01 15.32 -5.70
C LYS A 862 -20.04 16.68 -6.41
N SER A 863 -19.97 16.67 -7.74
CA SER A 863 -19.89 17.90 -8.54
C SER A 863 -21.24 18.28 -9.15
N GLN A 864 -21.42 19.56 -9.43
CA GLN A 864 -22.63 20.11 -10.03
C GLN A 864 -22.31 20.80 -11.35
N PHE A 865 -23.11 20.53 -12.38
CA PHE A 865 -22.96 21.14 -13.71
C PHE A 865 -21.58 20.85 -14.33
N VAL A 866 -21.25 19.57 -14.49
CA VAL A 866 -20.08 19.15 -15.26
C VAL A 866 -20.51 18.93 -16.71
N LEU A 867 -19.93 19.69 -17.64
CA LEU A 867 -20.11 19.50 -19.09
C LEU A 867 -18.84 18.88 -19.68
N ILE A 868 -18.98 17.73 -20.32
CA ILE A 868 -17.92 17.06 -21.08
C ILE A 868 -18.38 17.04 -22.53
N GLU A 869 -17.73 17.80 -23.39
CA GLU A 869 -18.14 17.91 -24.80
C GLU A 869 -17.00 17.83 -25.81
N ASP A 870 -17.28 17.30 -26.99
CA ASP A 870 -16.33 17.28 -28.11
C ASP A 870 -14.98 16.61 -27.74
N CYS A 871 -15.00 15.69 -26.78
CA CYS A 871 -13.82 15.00 -26.26
C CYS A 871 -13.62 13.63 -26.92
N VAL A 872 -12.37 13.18 -26.94
CA VAL A 872 -11.98 11.87 -27.43
C VAL A 872 -11.26 11.11 -26.33
N PHE A 873 -11.75 9.91 -26.06
CA PHE A 873 -11.22 9.01 -25.07
C PHE A 873 -10.68 7.75 -25.78
N SER A 874 -9.38 7.69 -26.08
CA SER A 874 -8.72 6.52 -26.68
C SER A 874 -8.01 5.61 -25.68
N TYR A 875 -8.36 4.32 -25.59
CA TYR A 875 -7.72 3.29 -24.73
C TYR A 875 -7.72 3.56 -23.20
N GLY A 876 -7.91 2.53 -22.36
CA GLY A 876 -7.92 2.68 -20.89
C GLY A 876 -8.98 1.83 -20.22
N HIS A 877 -9.00 1.75 -18.89
CA HIS A 877 -9.96 0.96 -18.11
C HIS A 877 -11.39 1.50 -18.20
N GLU A 878 -11.58 2.81 -18.01
CA GLU A 878 -12.85 3.55 -18.16
C GLU A 878 -12.63 4.95 -18.76
N GLY A 879 -13.61 5.45 -19.54
CA GLY A 879 -13.59 6.80 -20.10
C GLY A 879 -14.04 7.85 -19.08
N VAL A 880 -15.31 7.81 -18.67
CA VAL A 880 -15.85 8.78 -17.70
C VAL A 880 -16.46 8.04 -16.51
N GLU A 881 -16.05 8.43 -15.30
CA GLU A 881 -16.65 7.99 -14.05
C GLU A 881 -17.22 9.18 -13.28
N ALA A 882 -18.48 9.10 -12.85
CA ALA A 882 -19.15 10.18 -12.11
C ALA A 882 -19.87 9.63 -10.87
N PHE A 883 -19.66 10.24 -9.71
CA PHE A 883 -20.27 9.84 -8.44
C PHE A 883 -21.02 10.99 -7.82
N SER A 884 -22.29 10.79 -7.48
CA SER A 884 -23.11 11.85 -6.89
C SER A 884 -23.02 13.18 -7.65
N THR A 885 -23.07 13.14 -8.98
CA THR A 885 -22.69 14.26 -9.85
C THR A 885 -23.70 14.44 -10.97
N SER A 886 -24.10 15.68 -11.22
CA SER A 886 -24.85 16.05 -12.43
C SER A 886 -23.88 16.29 -13.59
N VAL A 887 -23.94 15.45 -14.61
CA VAL A 887 -22.99 15.45 -15.74
C VAL A 887 -23.70 15.34 -17.08
N THR A 888 -23.30 16.17 -18.04
CA THR A 888 -23.69 16.09 -19.44
C THR A 888 -22.49 15.67 -20.27
N ILE A 889 -22.59 14.56 -20.97
CA ILE A 889 -21.57 14.05 -21.89
C ILE A 889 -22.14 14.14 -23.30
N ARG A 890 -21.52 14.94 -24.17
CA ARG A 890 -22.02 15.11 -25.55
C ARG A 890 -20.95 15.16 -26.61
N ASN A 891 -21.28 14.71 -27.81
CA ASN A 891 -20.39 14.82 -28.99
C ASN A 891 -19.02 14.17 -28.74
N CYS A 892 -18.93 13.14 -27.89
CA CYS A 892 -17.67 12.52 -27.52
C CYS A 892 -17.42 11.21 -28.28
N VAL A 893 -16.15 10.79 -28.37
CA VAL A 893 -15.76 9.46 -28.85
C VAL A 893 -15.15 8.64 -27.72
N PHE A 894 -15.70 7.46 -27.47
CA PHE A 894 -15.20 6.48 -26.51
C PHE A 894 -14.62 5.28 -27.25
N ALA A 895 -13.31 5.26 -27.44
CA ALA A 895 -12.64 4.26 -28.25
C ALA A 895 -11.96 3.18 -27.39
N VAL A 896 -12.62 2.01 -27.33
CA VAL A 896 -12.20 0.73 -26.70
C VAL A 896 -11.78 0.84 -25.22
N GLY A 897 -12.69 0.47 -24.32
CA GLY A 897 -12.48 0.42 -22.88
C GLY A 897 -11.97 -0.94 -22.38
N GLY A 898 -11.28 -0.95 -21.23
CA GLY A 898 -10.65 -2.12 -20.62
C GLY A 898 -11.60 -2.93 -19.76
N VAL A 899 -12.60 -2.28 -19.15
CA VAL A 899 -13.70 -2.92 -18.40
C VAL A 899 -15.05 -2.33 -18.78
N ASN A 900 -15.24 -1.03 -18.64
CA ASN A 900 -16.45 -0.27 -19.01
C ASN A 900 -16.05 0.97 -19.82
N GLN A 901 -16.98 1.63 -20.51
CA GLN A 901 -16.70 2.95 -21.13
C GLN A 901 -17.13 4.10 -20.21
N ILE A 902 -18.31 3.99 -19.60
CA ILE A 902 -18.92 5.06 -18.81
C ILE A 902 -19.56 4.46 -17.56
N THR A 903 -19.27 5.05 -16.40
CA THR A 903 -19.82 4.63 -15.10
C THR A 903 -20.41 5.85 -14.38
N LEU A 904 -21.74 5.90 -14.22
CA LEU A 904 -22.49 7.00 -13.62
C LEU A 904 -23.20 6.52 -12.34
N ARG A 905 -22.68 6.88 -11.17
CA ARG A 905 -23.28 6.58 -9.87
C ARG A 905 -24.19 7.70 -9.40
N ASN A 906 -25.24 7.93 -10.20
CA ASN A 906 -26.22 8.98 -9.99
C ASN A 906 -27.34 8.58 -9.01
N TRP A 907 -27.95 9.57 -8.37
CA TRP A 907 -29.15 9.45 -7.54
C TRP A 907 -30.30 10.28 -8.11
N GLY A 908 -31.53 10.09 -7.63
CA GLY A 908 -32.74 10.73 -8.19
C GLY A 908 -32.73 12.27 -8.27
N GLY A 909 -31.85 12.97 -7.53
CA GLY A 909 -31.68 14.42 -7.61
C GLY A 909 -30.61 14.90 -8.59
N GLU A 910 -29.86 13.98 -9.21
CA GLU A 910 -28.75 14.28 -10.10
C GLU A 910 -29.18 14.03 -11.55
N LYS A 911 -28.78 14.88 -12.48
CA LYS A 911 -29.12 14.73 -13.90
C LYS A 911 -27.92 14.26 -14.68
N CYS A 912 -28.05 13.08 -15.31
CA CYS A 912 -27.03 12.54 -16.20
C CYS A 912 -27.54 12.49 -17.63
N VAL A 913 -26.80 13.07 -18.57
CA VAL A 913 -27.16 13.10 -20.00
C VAL A 913 -26.01 12.54 -20.84
N LEU A 914 -26.34 11.64 -21.77
CA LEU A 914 -25.41 11.10 -22.77
C LEU A 914 -26.00 11.30 -24.17
N GLU A 915 -25.43 12.20 -24.97
CA GLU A 915 -25.99 12.52 -26.28
C GLU A 915 -24.95 12.63 -27.39
N ASN A 916 -25.32 12.25 -28.62
CA ASN A 916 -24.50 12.42 -29.82
C ASN A 916 -23.09 11.81 -29.72
N CYS A 917 -22.90 10.78 -28.90
CA CYS A 917 -21.58 10.16 -28.72
C CYS A 917 -21.36 8.99 -29.68
N ILE A 918 -20.10 8.73 -30.04
CA ILE A 918 -19.66 7.50 -30.71
C ILE A 918 -19.00 6.60 -29.67
N ILE A 919 -19.52 5.38 -29.48
CA ILE A 919 -19.11 4.50 -28.39
C ILE A 919 -18.76 3.12 -28.94
N PHE A 920 -17.48 2.76 -28.80
CA PHE A 920 -16.96 1.45 -29.17
C PHE A 920 -17.11 0.46 -28.01
N ASP A 921 -17.26 -0.81 -28.35
CA ASP A 921 -17.20 -1.93 -27.41
C ASP A 921 -15.82 -2.07 -26.74
N MET A 922 -15.78 -2.79 -25.62
CA MET A 922 -14.61 -2.95 -24.75
C MET A 922 -13.60 -3.94 -25.31
N LEU A 923 -12.54 -4.26 -24.56
CA LEU A 923 -11.63 -5.37 -24.88
C LEU A 923 -12.42 -6.66 -25.15
N ASN A 924 -11.91 -7.50 -26.05
CA ASN A 924 -12.56 -8.75 -26.44
C ASN A 924 -13.02 -9.61 -25.25
N MET A 925 -12.18 -9.76 -24.22
CA MET A 925 -12.49 -10.53 -23.01
C MET A 925 -13.61 -9.93 -22.13
N LYS A 926 -14.02 -8.70 -22.40
CA LYS A 926 -15.11 -7.96 -21.75
C LYS A 926 -16.30 -7.73 -22.69
N ALA A 927 -16.33 -8.36 -23.86
CA ALA A 927 -17.44 -8.20 -24.82
C ALA A 927 -18.81 -8.52 -24.23
N ALA A 928 -18.88 -9.36 -23.18
CA ALA A 928 -20.12 -9.67 -22.47
C ALA A 928 -20.56 -8.62 -21.44
N ASN A 929 -19.68 -7.70 -21.00
CA ASN A 929 -20.04 -6.64 -20.04
C ASN A 929 -20.95 -5.59 -20.70
N ALA A 930 -21.72 -4.85 -19.89
CA ALA A 930 -22.39 -3.63 -20.34
C ALA A 930 -21.38 -2.52 -20.67
N ILE A 931 -21.75 -1.62 -21.60
CA ILE A 931 -20.89 -0.52 -22.03
C ILE A 931 -21.00 0.68 -21.07
N VAL A 932 -22.23 0.98 -20.65
CA VAL A 932 -22.59 2.11 -19.80
C VAL A 932 -23.27 1.58 -18.53
N HIS A 933 -22.69 1.86 -17.38
CA HIS A 933 -23.29 1.55 -16.08
C HIS A 933 -23.88 2.82 -15.47
N VAL A 934 -25.11 2.72 -15.00
CA VAL A 934 -25.85 3.81 -14.35
C VAL A 934 -26.40 3.29 -13.03
N HIS A 935 -26.41 4.09 -11.96
CA HIS A 935 -26.95 3.61 -10.69
C HIS A 935 -28.48 3.66 -10.66
N ASP A 936 -29.06 4.83 -10.97
CA ASP A 936 -30.50 5.01 -11.14
C ASP A 936 -30.83 5.41 -12.58
N ILE A 937 -31.47 4.50 -13.32
CA ILE A 937 -31.78 4.70 -14.74
C ILE A 937 -32.84 5.79 -14.96
N ALA A 938 -33.65 6.10 -13.95
CA ALA A 938 -34.67 7.15 -14.03
C ALA A 938 -34.05 8.56 -14.11
N ALA A 939 -32.86 8.73 -13.52
CA ALA A 939 -32.10 9.98 -13.51
C ALA A 939 -31.10 10.10 -14.69
N PHE A 940 -31.11 9.16 -15.62
CA PHE A 940 -30.25 9.12 -16.80
C PHE A 940 -31.05 9.33 -18.07
N THR A 941 -30.55 10.17 -18.98
CA THR A 941 -31.12 10.42 -20.31
C THR A 941 -30.08 10.09 -21.39
N GLU A 942 -30.49 9.35 -22.42
CA GLU A 942 -29.66 9.02 -23.57
C GLU A 942 -30.34 9.49 -24.86
N ARG A 943 -29.58 10.03 -25.82
CA ARG A 943 -30.09 10.52 -27.10
C ARG A 943 -29.08 10.34 -28.23
N ASN A 944 -29.49 9.70 -29.34
CA ASN A 944 -28.77 9.76 -30.62
C ASN A 944 -27.29 9.38 -30.49
N ASN A 945 -26.99 8.28 -29.82
CA ASN A 945 -25.63 7.73 -29.71
C ASN A 945 -25.40 6.65 -30.77
N CYS A 946 -24.18 6.59 -31.29
CA CYS A 946 -23.73 5.56 -32.22
C CYS A 946 -22.92 4.49 -31.48
N PHE A 947 -23.42 3.26 -31.43
CA PHE A 947 -22.72 2.12 -30.84
C PHE A 947 -22.07 1.25 -31.91
N TYR A 948 -20.78 0.96 -31.75
CA TYR A 948 -20.06 -0.01 -32.61
C TYR A 948 -19.57 -1.19 -31.78
N THR A 949 -20.13 -2.37 -32.03
CA THR A 949 -20.04 -3.54 -31.13
C THR A 949 -19.58 -4.83 -31.82
N ARG A 950 -19.00 -5.77 -31.04
CA ARG A 950 -18.59 -7.11 -31.52
C ARG A 950 -19.74 -8.10 -31.61
N LEU A 951 -20.74 -7.90 -30.76
CA LEU A 951 -22.02 -8.59 -30.76
C LEU A 951 -23.07 -7.65 -31.40
N ASP A 952 -24.11 -8.21 -32.01
CA ASP A 952 -25.24 -7.40 -32.49
C ASP A 952 -26.00 -6.72 -31.33
N SER A 953 -26.90 -5.80 -31.66
CA SER A 953 -27.65 -5.00 -30.68
C SER A 953 -28.64 -5.79 -29.81
N SER A 954 -29.02 -7.00 -30.23
CA SER A 954 -29.90 -7.89 -29.47
C SER A 954 -29.13 -8.72 -28.44
N ASN A 955 -27.86 -9.03 -28.72
CA ASN A 955 -27.00 -9.84 -27.86
C ASN A 955 -26.04 -9.01 -27.00
N LYS A 956 -25.67 -7.80 -27.43
CA LYS A 956 -24.76 -6.93 -26.69
C LYS A 956 -25.47 -6.25 -25.54
N ARG A 957 -24.94 -6.41 -24.33
CA ARG A 957 -25.34 -5.61 -23.17
C ARG A 957 -24.83 -4.18 -23.34
N ILE A 958 -25.73 -3.21 -23.34
CA ILE A 958 -25.43 -1.79 -23.52
C ILE A 958 -25.49 -1.06 -22.19
N TYR A 959 -26.60 -1.23 -21.47
CA TYR A 959 -26.88 -0.53 -20.22
C TYR A 959 -26.99 -1.51 -19.06
N GLY A 960 -26.29 -1.23 -17.96
CA GLY A 960 -26.46 -1.91 -16.68
C GLY A 960 -26.90 -0.94 -15.58
N TRP A 961 -27.87 -1.33 -14.75
CA TRP A 961 -28.32 -0.49 -13.63
C TRP A 961 -28.72 -1.24 -12.37
N ASN A 962 -28.85 -0.48 -11.27
CA ASN A 962 -29.25 -1.00 -9.97
C ASN A 962 -30.69 -0.64 -9.62
N PHE A 963 -31.14 0.57 -9.96
CA PHE A 963 -32.46 1.09 -9.60
C PHE A 963 -33.17 1.72 -10.81
N ASN A 964 -34.49 1.75 -10.72
CA ASN A 964 -35.40 2.44 -11.62
C ASN A 964 -36.46 3.18 -10.78
N GLY A 965 -36.07 4.30 -10.17
CA GLY A 965 -36.97 5.20 -9.43
C GLY A 965 -37.57 4.73 -8.09
N LYS A 966 -37.22 3.54 -7.54
CA LYS A 966 -37.73 3.06 -6.24
C LYS A 966 -36.90 3.58 -5.05
N LYS A 967 -37.61 4.12 -4.03
CA LYS A 967 -37.17 4.70 -2.73
C LYS A 967 -35.67 4.60 -2.43
N LEU A 968 -35.03 5.78 -2.45
CA LEU A 968 -33.71 6.10 -1.94
C LEU A 968 -33.40 5.31 -0.66
N ALA A 969 -32.34 4.49 -0.69
CA ALA A 969 -31.57 4.32 0.53
C ALA A 969 -31.17 5.74 0.95
N THR A 970 -31.58 6.18 2.13
CA THR A 970 -31.19 7.48 2.66
C THR A 970 -29.68 7.58 2.58
N LYS A 971 -29.20 8.72 2.06
CA LYS A 971 -27.78 9.08 1.99
C LYS A 971 -27.29 9.10 3.43
N THR A 972 -26.80 7.98 3.96
CA THR A 972 -26.24 7.98 5.31
C THR A 972 -25.03 8.90 5.28
N ASP A 973 -24.88 9.77 6.28
CA ASP A 973 -23.82 10.79 6.41
C ASP A 973 -22.38 10.22 6.44
N SER A 974 -22.19 8.94 6.15
CA SER A 974 -20.91 8.24 6.16
C SER A 974 -20.26 8.05 4.78
N GLY A 975 -20.90 8.51 3.69
CA GLY A 975 -20.27 8.68 2.38
C GLY A 975 -19.76 7.42 1.64
N MET A 976 -19.58 6.27 2.28
CA MET A 976 -18.86 5.13 1.66
C MET A 976 -19.31 3.71 2.09
N SER A 977 -20.35 3.53 2.92
CA SER A 977 -20.68 2.17 3.37
C SER A 977 -21.64 1.43 2.41
N LYS A 978 -21.09 0.40 1.74
CA LYS A 978 -21.79 -0.65 0.96
C LYS A 978 -22.49 -0.20 -0.32
N PHE A 979 -21.74 0.20 -1.33
CA PHE A 979 -22.26 0.19 -2.70
C PHE A 979 -22.57 -1.27 -3.09
N PRO A 980 -23.81 -1.64 -3.46
CA PRO A 980 -24.00 -2.89 -4.19
C PRO A 980 -23.16 -2.80 -5.48
N TYR A 981 -22.51 -3.91 -5.87
CA TYR A 981 -21.85 -4.01 -7.18
C TYR A 981 -22.78 -3.41 -8.25
N LEU A 982 -22.26 -2.47 -9.05
CA LEU A 982 -23.02 -1.84 -10.14
C LEU A 982 -23.45 -2.90 -11.16
N GLY A 983 -24.66 -2.75 -11.71
CA GLY A 983 -25.17 -3.63 -12.77
C GLY A 983 -25.70 -4.96 -12.24
N ARG A 984 -26.52 -4.97 -11.17
CA ARG A 984 -27.25 -6.19 -10.78
C ARG A 984 -28.06 -6.80 -11.95
N ALA A 985 -28.48 -5.96 -12.88
CA ALA A 985 -29.03 -6.36 -14.16
C ALA A 985 -28.36 -5.57 -15.30
N GLU A 986 -28.04 -6.26 -16.38
CA GLU A 986 -27.41 -5.71 -17.58
C GLU A 986 -28.24 -6.12 -18.80
N HIS A 987 -28.52 -5.17 -19.69
CA HIS A 987 -29.57 -5.30 -20.70
C HIS A 987 -29.08 -4.93 -22.09
N SER A 988 -29.64 -5.58 -23.10
CA SER A 988 -29.50 -5.16 -24.50
C SER A 988 -30.18 -3.80 -24.73
N TYR A 989 -29.95 -3.16 -25.87
CA TYR A 989 -30.64 -1.90 -26.17
C TYR A 989 -32.15 -2.09 -26.30
N GLY A 990 -32.59 -3.17 -26.95
CA GLY A 990 -34.01 -3.48 -27.07
C GLY A 990 -34.68 -3.71 -25.71
N ASP A 991 -34.01 -4.41 -24.79
CA ASP A 991 -34.53 -4.64 -23.44
C ASP A 991 -34.57 -3.33 -22.63
N TYR A 992 -33.57 -2.48 -22.78
CA TYR A 992 -33.56 -1.15 -22.17
C TYR A 992 -34.78 -0.33 -22.58
N LEU A 993 -35.11 -0.25 -23.88
CA LEU A 993 -36.27 0.49 -24.38
C LEU A 993 -37.58 -0.08 -23.81
N LYS A 994 -37.73 -1.41 -23.83
CA LYS A 994 -38.91 -2.09 -23.25
C LYS A 994 -39.07 -1.82 -21.76
N LEU A 995 -37.99 -1.91 -20.99
CA LEU A 995 -38.01 -1.77 -19.53
C LEU A 995 -38.19 -0.33 -19.05
N THR A 996 -37.80 0.65 -19.88
CA THR A 996 -37.91 2.07 -19.55
C THR A 996 -39.09 2.78 -20.22
N GLY A 997 -39.72 2.15 -21.22
CA GLY A 997 -40.80 2.76 -22.01
C GLY A 997 -40.32 3.89 -22.92
N ARG A 998 -39.03 3.96 -23.22
CA ARG A 998 -38.43 5.03 -24.04
C ARG A 998 -38.43 4.67 -25.52
N GLU A 999 -38.50 5.69 -26.36
CA GLU A 999 -38.35 5.54 -27.80
C GLU A 999 -36.88 5.33 -28.19
N ALA A 1000 -36.66 4.55 -29.26
CA ALA A 1000 -35.34 4.34 -29.81
C ALA A 1000 -34.77 5.65 -30.35
N SER A 1001 -33.66 6.12 -29.78
CA SER A 1001 -32.97 7.32 -30.24
C SER A 1001 -31.56 7.02 -30.76
N SER A 1002 -30.92 5.99 -30.22
CA SER A 1002 -29.56 5.56 -30.56
C SER A 1002 -29.57 4.43 -31.59
N PHE A 1003 -28.43 4.26 -32.26
CA PHE A 1003 -28.31 3.34 -33.40
C PHE A 1003 -26.95 2.64 -33.41
N PHE A 1004 -26.85 1.59 -34.23
CA PHE A 1004 -25.67 0.75 -34.32
C PHE A 1004 -25.08 0.83 -35.73
N ALA A 1005 -23.85 1.32 -35.85
CA ALA A 1005 -23.17 1.46 -37.13
C ALA A 1005 -21.65 1.43 -36.94
N ASN A 1006 -20.90 1.06 -37.98
CA ASN A 1006 -19.47 1.35 -38.00
C ASN A 1006 -19.27 2.85 -38.29
N PRO A 1007 -18.67 3.63 -37.38
CA PRO A 1007 -18.46 5.06 -37.57
C PRO A 1007 -17.39 5.42 -38.63
N GLY A 1008 -16.59 4.46 -39.11
CA GLY A 1008 -15.55 4.72 -40.11
C GLY A 1008 -14.34 5.49 -39.55
N ILE A 1009 -14.02 5.32 -38.27
CA ILE A 1009 -12.92 6.05 -37.64
C ILE A 1009 -11.57 5.58 -38.19
N LYS A 1010 -10.80 6.48 -38.82
CA LYS A 1010 -9.57 6.16 -39.56
C LYS A 1010 -8.52 5.35 -38.77
N VAL A 1011 -8.36 5.64 -37.47
CA VAL A 1011 -7.38 4.93 -36.62
C VAL A 1011 -7.88 3.61 -36.05
N PHE A 1012 -9.17 3.30 -36.18
CA PHE A 1012 -9.77 2.03 -35.76
C PHE A 1012 -10.29 1.23 -36.96
N PRO A 1013 -9.52 0.26 -37.47
CA PRO A 1013 -10.07 -0.74 -38.40
C PRO A 1013 -11.19 -1.56 -37.74
N ASP A 1014 -12.02 -2.20 -38.57
CA ASP A 1014 -13.09 -3.08 -38.13
C ASP A 1014 -12.65 -4.08 -37.06
N PHE A 1015 -13.54 -4.40 -36.11
CA PHE A 1015 -13.27 -5.44 -35.13
C PHE A 1015 -12.99 -6.76 -35.85
N ARG A 1016 -11.77 -7.28 -35.70
CA ARG A 1016 -11.32 -8.54 -36.32
C ARG A 1016 -12.15 -9.74 -35.91
N ILE A 1017 -12.74 -9.68 -34.71
CA ILE A 1017 -13.60 -10.74 -34.18
C ILE A 1017 -14.97 -10.12 -33.90
N LYS A 1018 -15.97 -10.66 -34.59
CA LYS A 1018 -17.38 -10.48 -34.29
C LYS A 1018 -17.94 -11.81 -33.79
N TYR A 1019 -18.81 -11.76 -32.80
CA TYR A 1019 -19.48 -12.93 -32.27
C TYR A 1019 -20.94 -12.91 -32.72
N LYS A 1020 -21.46 -14.09 -33.06
CA LYS A 1020 -22.87 -14.26 -33.37
C LYS A 1020 -23.74 -14.05 -32.12
N ASP A 1021 -23.31 -14.55 -30.97
CA ASP A 1021 -24.05 -14.50 -29.71
C ASP A 1021 -23.10 -14.67 -28.49
N LEU A 1022 -23.65 -14.53 -27.28
CA LEU A 1022 -22.90 -14.70 -26.04
C LEU A 1022 -22.41 -16.15 -25.82
N ALA A 1023 -23.13 -17.16 -26.33
CA ALA A 1023 -22.72 -18.55 -26.19
C ALA A 1023 -21.43 -18.84 -26.98
N ALA A 1024 -21.31 -18.30 -28.19
CA ALA A 1024 -20.11 -18.36 -29.01
C ALA A 1024 -18.92 -17.67 -28.33
N PHE A 1025 -19.14 -16.51 -27.71
CA PHE A 1025 -18.13 -15.84 -26.89
C PHE A 1025 -17.66 -16.73 -25.73
N HIS A 1026 -18.58 -17.29 -24.94
CA HIS A 1026 -18.24 -18.13 -23.79
C HIS A 1026 -17.55 -19.44 -24.19
N LYS A 1027 -17.93 -20.05 -25.32
CA LYS A 1027 -17.33 -21.29 -25.84
C LYS A 1027 -15.85 -21.11 -26.20
N THR A 1028 -15.45 -19.92 -26.66
CA THR A 1028 -14.05 -19.60 -26.95
C THR A 1028 -13.26 -19.14 -25.71
N GLY A 1029 -13.92 -19.09 -24.54
CA GLY A 1029 -13.34 -18.66 -23.27
C GLY A 1029 -12.93 -17.19 -23.23
N GLY A 1030 -13.41 -16.37 -24.19
CA GLY A 1030 -12.89 -15.03 -24.44
C GLY A 1030 -11.36 -15.05 -24.53
N LYS A 1031 -10.79 -15.89 -25.42
CA LYS A 1031 -9.35 -16.24 -25.54
C LYS A 1031 -8.40 -15.22 -24.87
N ARG A 1032 -7.95 -15.53 -23.64
CA ARG A 1032 -7.20 -14.61 -22.77
C ARG A 1032 -5.76 -14.32 -23.19
N ASN A 1033 -5.10 -15.17 -24.01
CA ASN A 1033 -3.63 -15.21 -24.03
C ASN A 1033 -2.93 -14.92 -25.37
N GLU A 1034 -3.61 -14.96 -26.54
CA GLU A 1034 -2.94 -14.75 -27.84
C GLU A 1034 -3.30 -13.42 -28.53
N HIS A 1035 -4.49 -12.88 -28.26
CA HIS A 1035 -4.98 -11.65 -28.92
C HIS A 1035 -4.97 -10.41 -28.02
N PHE A 1036 -4.90 -10.59 -26.70
CA PHE A 1036 -4.66 -9.50 -25.74
C PHE A 1036 -3.36 -8.77 -26.11
N SER A 1037 -2.29 -9.53 -26.40
CA SER A 1037 -1.01 -8.97 -26.79
C SER A 1037 -1.04 -8.27 -28.14
N TRP A 1038 -1.89 -8.64 -29.10
CA TRP A 1038 -1.86 -8.01 -30.43
C TRP A 1038 -2.70 -6.74 -30.49
N GLU A 1039 -3.93 -6.73 -29.95
CA GLU A 1039 -4.72 -5.48 -29.90
C GLU A 1039 -4.02 -4.48 -28.95
N GLU A 1040 -3.55 -4.90 -27.78
CA GLU A 1040 -2.77 -4.03 -26.91
C GLU A 1040 -1.42 -3.60 -27.52
N ASN A 1041 -0.61 -4.49 -28.12
CA ASN A 1041 0.68 -4.09 -28.73
C ASN A 1041 0.55 -3.31 -30.04
N ALA A 1042 -0.41 -3.63 -30.92
CA ALA A 1042 -0.56 -2.95 -32.21
C ALA A 1042 -1.13 -1.54 -32.04
N TYR A 1043 -1.97 -1.31 -31.02
CA TYR A 1043 -2.52 0.02 -30.70
C TYR A 1043 -1.62 0.80 -29.74
N SER A 1044 -1.01 0.18 -28.71
CA SER A 1044 -0.04 0.88 -27.83
C SER A 1044 1.19 1.40 -28.60
N LYS A 1045 1.64 0.70 -29.66
CA LYS A 1045 2.70 1.18 -30.56
C LYS A 1045 2.30 2.39 -31.42
N LYS A 1046 1.00 2.75 -31.49
CA LYS A 1046 0.48 3.90 -32.24
C LYS A 1046 0.13 5.11 -31.35
N VAL A 1047 0.11 4.94 -30.03
CA VAL A 1047 -0.16 6.01 -29.06
C VAL A 1047 0.98 7.03 -29.10
N GLY A 1048 0.65 8.31 -29.35
CA GLY A 1048 1.59 9.43 -29.43
C GLY A 1048 1.57 10.19 -30.77
N GLY A 1049 1.16 9.54 -31.87
CA GLY A 1049 0.95 10.19 -33.17
C GLY A 1049 -0.45 10.76 -33.38
N GLU A 1050 -1.38 10.41 -32.51
CA GLU A 1050 -2.82 10.68 -32.66
C GLU A 1050 -3.16 12.18 -32.60
N THR A 1051 -4.15 12.58 -33.41
CA THR A 1051 -4.76 13.90 -33.47
C THR A 1051 -6.28 13.76 -33.43
N PHE A 1052 -7.02 14.81 -33.05
CA PHE A 1052 -8.48 14.77 -33.08
C PHE A 1052 -9.08 14.37 -34.43
N SER A 1053 -8.46 14.81 -35.53
CA SER A 1053 -8.88 14.46 -36.89
C SER A 1053 -8.86 12.96 -37.17
N ASN A 1054 -8.09 12.18 -36.41
CA ASN A 1054 -8.08 10.73 -36.51
C ASN A 1054 -9.38 10.09 -36.01
N TYR A 1055 -10.17 10.78 -35.18
CA TYR A 1055 -11.37 10.29 -34.51
C TYR A 1055 -12.66 10.93 -35.05
N LEU A 1056 -12.58 11.60 -36.20
CA LEU A 1056 -13.77 12.08 -36.90
C LEU A 1056 -14.41 10.91 -37.67
N PRO A 1057 -15.74 10.74 -37.58
CA PRO A 1057 -16.44 9.70 -38.34
C PRO A 1057 -16.35 9.98 -39.84
N THR A 1058 -16.23 8.93 -40.65
CA THR A 1058 -16.34 9.01 -42.11
C THR A 1058 -17.63 8.40 -42.63
N ASN A 1059 -18.39 7.69 -41.78
CA ASN A 1059 -19.67 7.10 -42.16
C ASN A 1059 -20.73 8.21 -42.39
N PRO A 1060 -21.35 8.30 -43.59
CA PRO A 1060 -22.32 9.34 -43.91
C PRO A 1060 -23.52 9.42 -42.95
N GLU A 1061 -24.04 8.28 -42.49
CA GLU A 1061 -25.19 8.26 -41.57
C GLU A 1061 -24.81 8.77 -40.17
N VAL A 1062 -23.62 8.42 -39.69
CA VAL A 1062 -23.09 8.91 -38.41
C VAL A 1062 -22.85 10.42 -38.46
N ILE A 1063 -22.30 10.92 -39.58
CA ILE A 1063 -22.09 12.36 -39.82
C ILE A 1063 -23.43 13.09 -39.91
N LYS A 1064 -24.40 12.56 -40.68
CA LYS A 1064 -25.73 13.14 -40.84
C LYS A 1064 -26.47 13.28 -39.51
N ARG A 1065 -26.33 12.28 -38.63
CA ARG A 1065 -26.87 12.30 -37.27
C ARG A 1065 -26.07 13.17 -36.30
N GLY A 1066 -24.92 13.72 -36.72
CA GLY A 1066 -24.12 14.63 -35.89
C GLY A 1066 -23.47 13.96 -34.67
N CYS A 1067 -23.16 12.66 -34.74
CA CYS A 1067 -22.48 11.96 -33.66
C CYS A 1067 -20.97 12.20 -33.69
N GLY A 1068 -20.38 12.41 -32.52
CA GLY A 1068 -18.94 12.63 -32.33
C GLY A 1068 -18.51 14.10 -32.33
N PRO A 1069 -17.20 14.37 -32.18
CA PRO A 1069 -16.69 15.72 -31.94
C PRO A 1069 -16.86 16.70 -33.10
N ARG A 1070 -17.21 17.95 -32.79
CA ARG A 1070 -17.41 19.04 -33.76
C ARG A 1070 -16.18 19.96 -33.85
N ILE A 1071 -15.06 19.42 -34.34
CA ILE A 1071 -13.74 20.07 -34.19
C ILE A 1071 -13.38 21.00 -35.36
N ASN A 1072 -14.12 20.92 -36.47
CA ASN A 1072 -13.96 21.79 -37.64
C ASN A 1072 -15.06 22.86 -37.75
N ARG A 1073 -15.69 23.25 -36.64
CA ARG A 1073 -16.67 24.34 -36.56
C ARG A 1073 -16.15 25.49 -35.75
#